data_AF-A0AAV6BCH8-F1
#
_entry.id   AF-A0AAV6BCH8-F1
#
_cell.length_a   1.000
_cell.length_b   1.000
_cell.length_c   1.000
_cell.angle_alpha   90.00
_cell.angle_beta   90.00
_cell.angle_gamma   90.00
#
_symmetry.space_group_name_H-M   'P 1'
#
loop_
_entity.id
_entity.type
_entity.pdbx_description
1 polymer ?
#
loop_
_entity_poly.entity_id
_entity_poly.type
_entity_poly.pdbx_seq_one_letter_code
_entity_poly.pdbx_strand_id
1 'polypeptide(L)'
;MEIAENSPGLRELPRTVTMPPKGFATMAASQSMTTRASRVDSTRNLVLSLFPPQAQKNRTLQQFAERVETFTRAGTRRARLDALVDLYAWLRIRDARIPAFQSEPLPPALAYSEWRREGVWLSVLRSSDEIRDRYYAGIASILDETDGISLFAESGMPSDRGLLPEAFDRLFNNLLPAPREESELAKLFLRLFPTQKEVDRFFSLPPDALNYAVALIAPVSIPEAWDVPFASLLDAFCLLGARAQGLGLSEKLRLRSSPCAVQQSPFYRLTRAGDDLVEALRKKDGASAAAQAWKAVVAECRAEMSAIVAHLDARGVNLDIVYALDVIEKSLSRMELISGTLLSQPGPPQLLTALRLMKDVIRGRLNDRSLWSLAHNSFRLLALKIVEWAGKTGEHYISSNRAEYAQMWKAALGGGLLTVGTAAIKLMVTHRGLPPFIEGFLAGLNYAISFVLMQNYHLALATKQPSMTGATLARIIHNCKDTSKVDELIRYVQRIFRTQLAAALGNIIAVGAGAVVFSILWKLAAGSPFLSAETADYAVKSLNPLRSGTIFYAALTGVILWLSSLAGGWIENWAIYHQLPRAIAEHRWGAALKPDTLLRFSDSFSKNIAGWGGSIVLGFMLGMTPVFGHFFGVPLDVRHVTLSTGTVALGITSRGPEILGRGALILASLGIAVTFVLNLGVSFYLALRLALRAQDVSRRDHLNILRNLWRQFRATPRDFFFPPPQNSPAQTHSSH
;
A
#
# COMPACT_ATOMS: atom_id res chain seq x y z
N MET A 1 -1.72 48.24 45.90
CA MET A 1 -1.36 49.40 46.75
C MET A 1 -2.65 50.19 46.94
N GLU A 2 -2.94 50.60 48.17
CA GLU A 2 -4.29 51.01 48.63
C GLU A 2 -4.78 52.39 48.11
N ILE A 3 -5.99 52.75 48.59
CA ILE A 3 -6.76 54.02 48.54
C ILE A 3 -7.96 53.89 47.56
N ALA A 4 -9.18 53.53 48.01
CA ALA A 4 -10.15 54.33 48.80
C ALA A 4 -10.57 55.62 48.05
N GLU A 5 -11.82 55.99 47.78
CA GLU A 5 -13.14 55.68 48.36
C GLU A 5 -14.22 55.63 47.22
N ASN A 6 -15.56 55.70 47.38
CA ASN A 6 -16.48 55.79 48.53
C ASN A 6 -17.87 55.18 48.20
N SER A 7 -18.89 55.39 49.06
CA SER A 7 -20.34 55.18 48.86
C SER A 7 -21.08 56.24 49.73
N PRO A 8 -22.36 56.66 49.50
CA PRO A 8 -23.52 55.77 49.78
C PRO A 8 -24.90 56.08 49.12
N GLY A 9 -25.78 55.07 49.15
CA GLY A 9 -27.25 55.23 49.29
C GLY A 9 -28.09 55.58 48.04
N LEU A 10 -29.40 55.32 48.00
CA LEU A 10 -30.27 54.58 48.96
C LEU A 10 -31.65 54.29 48.32
N ARG A 11 -32.25 53.13 48.66
CA ARG A 11 -33.68 52.68 48.51
C ARG A 11 -34.05 51.93 47.22
N GLU A 12 -34.94 50.92 47.21
CA GLU A 12 -35.54 50.06 48.26
C GLU A 12 -36.08 48.76 47.59
N LEU A 13 -36.32 47.70 48.38
CA LEU A 13 -36.89 46.38 47.97
C LEU A 13 -38.46 46.43 48.06
N PRO A 14 -39.29 45.34 47.93
CA PRO A 14 -39.02 43.90 47.65
C PRO A 14 -40.02 43.12 46.73
N ARG A 15 -39.66 41.85 46.44
CA ARG A 15 -40.51 40.61 46.41
C ARG A 15 -41.61 40.34 45.33
N THR A 16 -41.37 39.25 44.59
CA THR A 16 -42.25 38.07 44.26
C THR A 16 -43.67 38.25 43.68
N VAL A 17 -44.05 37.40 42.69
CA VAL A 17 -45.22 36.47 42.78
C VAL A 17 -45.27 35.46 41.60
N THR A 18 -45.90 34.33 41.89
CA THR A 18 -46.01 32.99 41.28
C THR A 18 -46.65 32.81 39.88
N MET A 19 -46.48 31.59 39.33
CA MET A 19 -47.27 31.00 38.23
C MET A 19 -48.80 30.93 38.50
N PRO A 20 -49.63 30.76 37.44
CA PRO A 20 -50.98 30.19 37.53
C PRO A 20 -51.12 28.74 36.97
N PRO A 21 -52.23 28.00 37.22
CA PRO A 21 -52.33 26.54 37.02
C PRO A 21 -53.33 26.05 35.94
N LYS A 22 -53.66 24.73 35.98
CA LYS A 22 -54.40 23.91 35.00
C LYS A 22 -55.95 24.05 35.05
N GLY A 23 -56.65 23.71 33.95
CA GLY A 23 -57.87 22.85 34.02
C GLY A 23 -59.16 23.24 33.26
N PHE A 24 -59.57 22.36 32.32
CA PHE A 24 -60.94 22.02 31.83
C PHE A 24 -62.18 22.94 32.01
N ALA A 25 -62.87 23.24 30.88
CA ALA A 25 -64.34 23.17 30.73
C ALA A 25 -64.75 23.17 29.23
N THR A 26 -65.99 22.80 28.88
CA THR A 26 -66.41 22.45 27.50
C THR A 26 -67.66 23.22 27.02
N MET A 27 -67.74 23.41 25.68
CA MET A 27 -68.93 23.75 24.86
C MET A 27 -69.47 25.19 24.81
N ALA A 28 -70.07 25.47 23.64
CA ALA A 28 -71.05 26.52 23.33
C ALA A 28 -70.57 27.98 23.10
N ALA A 29 -69.83 28.19 22.01
CA ALA A 29 -69.95 29.40 21.19
C ALA A 29 -69.69 29.06 19.71
N SER A 30 -70.73 28.62 19.00
CA SER A 30 -70.67 28.42 17.55
C SER A 30 -70.87 29.72 16.80
N GLN A 31 -70.29 29.80 15.59
CA GLN A 31 -70.49 30.79 14.52
C GLN A 31 -69.51 31.98 14.48
N SER A 32 -69.21 32.37 13.23
CA SER A 32 -68.40 33.53 12.77
C SER A 32 -66.91 33.64 13.16
N MET A 33 -66.06 32.67 12.79
CA MET A 33 -64.65 32.99 12.42
C MET A 33 -63.96 31.98 11.48
N THR A 34 -64.66 31.44 10.50
CA THR A 34 -64.05 30.70 9.39
C THR A 34 -63.61 31.63 8.25
N THR A 35 -62.37 32.16 8.28
CA THR A 35 -61.54 32.45 7.08
C THR A 35 -60.18 33.11 7.41
N ARG A 36 -59.18 32.31 7.79
CA ARG A 36 -57.75 32.39 7.35
C ARG A 36 -56.87 31.43 8.15
N ALA A 37 -57.09 30.13 7.96
CA ALA A 37 -56.01 29.18 8.19
C ALA A 37 -55.01 29.32 7.02
N SER A 38 -53.81 29.80 7.29
CA SER A 38 -52.73 29.86 6.31
C SER A 38 -52.33 28.45 5.90
N ARG A 39 -52.84 27.98 4.75
CA ARG A 39 -52.34 26.74 4.14
C ARG A 39 -50.87 26.96 3.78
N VAL A 40 -49.98 26.22 4.43
CA VAL A 40 -48.61 26.07 3.91
C VAL A 40 -48.73 25.26 2.64
N ASP A 41 -48.65 25.94 1.49
CA ASP A 41 -48.84 25.30 0.19
C ASP A 41 -47.84 24.15 0.01
N SER A 42 -48.27 23.06 -0.61
CA SER A 42 -47.43 21.89 -0.85
C SER A 42 -46.30 22.25 -1.81
N THR A 43 -45.04 21.99 -1.42
CA THR A 43 -43.87 22.18 -2.29
C THR A 43 -44.02 21.35 -3.57
N ARG A 44 -44.65 20.16 -3.50
CA ARG A 44 -45.05 19.38 -4.67
C ARG A 44 -45.89 20.19 -5.66
N ASN A 45 -46.88 20.93 -5.16
CA ASN A 45 -47.78 21.70 -6.01
C ASN A 45 -47.08 22.95 -6.56
N LEU A 46 -46.23 23.60 -5.78
CA LEU A 46 -45.36 24.70 -6.25
C LEU A 46 -44.46 24.22 -7.39
N VAL A 47 -43.73 23.10 -7.22
CA VAL A 47 -42.90 22.50 -8.26
C VAL A 47 -43.71 22.22 -9.53
N LEU A 48 -44.91 21.62 -9.41
CA LEU A 48 -45.75 21.31 -10.57
C LEU A 48 -46.30 22.56 -11.26
N SER A 49 -46.59 23.65 -10.54
CA SER A 49 -47.09 24.90 -11.13
C SER A 49 -46.10 25.60 -12.05
N LEU A 50 -44.79 25.34 -11.88
CA LEU A 50 -43.75 25.89 -12.76
C LEU A 50 -43.72 25.21 -14.16
N PHE A 51 -44.49 24.15 -14.38
CA PHE A 51 -44.52 23.42 -15.65
C PHE A 51 -45.88 23.59 -16.35
N PRO A 52 -45.92 23.59 -17.71
CA PRO A 52 -47.17 23.66 -18.46
C PRO A 52 -48.17 22.56 -18.06
N PRO A 53 -49.50 22.80 -18.07
CA PRO A 53 -50.51 21.83 -17.62
C PRO A 53 -50.42 20.45 -18.29
N GLN A 54 -49.98 20.41 -19.56
CA GLN A 54 -49.74 19.16 -20.30
C GLN A 54 -48.60 18.33 -19.70
N ALA A 55 -47.56 18.98 -19.17
CA ALA A 55 -46.40 18.34 -18.55
C ALA A 55 -46.65 17.87 -17.11
N GLN A 56 -47.59 18.49 -16.38
CA GLN A 56 -47.90 18.15 -14.97
C GLN A 56 -48.41 16.70 -14.77
N LYS A 57 -48.92 16.06 -15.82
CA LYS A 57 -49.31 14.63 -15.82
C LYS A 57 -48.14 13.67 -16.10
N ASN A 58 -46.94 14.16 -16.38
CA ASN A 58 -45.76 13.32 -16.62
C ASN A 58 -45.33 12.61 -15.32
N ARG A 59 -45.29 11.27 -15.34
CA ARG A 59 -44.92 10.43 -14.18
C ARG A 59 -43.55 10.77 -13.59
N THR A 60 -42.56 11.07 -14.43
CA THR A 60 -41.20 11.44 -14.01
C THR A 60 -41.20 12.77 -13.26
N LEU A 61 -41.97 13.76 -13.74
CA LEU A 61 -42.12 15.05 -13.07
C LEU A 61 -42.86 14.92 -11.72
N GLN A 62 -43.90 14.08 -11.65
CA GLN A 62 -44.61 13.83 -10.39
C GLN A 62 -43.72 13.15 -9.35
N GLN A 63 -42.92 12.15 -9.74
CA GLN A 63 -41.95 11.48 -8.86
C GLN A 63 -40.85 12.42 -8.35
N PHE A 64 -40.47 13.43 -9.14
CA PHE A 64 -39.55 14.48 -8.74
C PHE A 64 -40.18 15.44 -7.73
N ALA A 65 -41.37 15.98 -8.04
CA ALA A 65 -42.09 16.89 -7.15
C ALA A 65 -42.42 16.24 -5.79
N GLU A 66 -42.72 14.94 -5.77
CA GLU A 66 -42.93 14.14 -4.56
C GLU A 66 -41.65 13.96 -3.72
N ARG A 67 -40.47 13.88 -4.35
CA ARG A 67 -39.17 13.82 -3.64
C ARG A 67 -38.80 15.16 -3.01
N VAL A 68 -39.01 16.26 -3.74
CA VAL A 68 -38.80 17.62 -3.22
C VAL A 68 -39.75 17.90 -2.04
N GLU A 69 -41.02 17.48 -2.14
CA GLU A 69 -41.98 17.51 -1.03
C GLU A 69 -41.51 16.69 0.17
N THR A 70 -41.10 15.44 -0.06
CA THR A 70 -40.64 14.53 1.01
C THR A 70 -39.44 15.11 1.76
N PHE A 71 -38.48 15.72 1.05
CA PHE A 71 -37.35 16.40 1.66
C PHE A 71 -37.77 17.66 2.43
N THR A 72 -38.53 18.57 1.80
CA THR A 72 -38.93 19.85 2.41
C THR A 72 -39.93 19.73 3.56
N ARG A 73 -40.63 18.58 3.69
CA ARG A 73 -41.52 18.28 4.82
C ARG A 73 -40.93 17.31 5.86
N ALA A 74 -39.66 16.91 5.73
CA ALA A 74 -39.05 15.94 6.63
C ALA A 74 -38.75 16.51 8.03
N GLY A 75 -39.71 16.32 8.95
CA GLY A 75 -39.63 16.81 10.34
C GLY A 75 -38.67 16.06 11.28
N THR A 76 -37.92 15.07 10.81
CA THR A 76 -36.87 14.39 11.61
C THR A 76 -35.58 14.27 10.82
N ARG A 77 -34.43 14.36 11.51
CA ARG A 77 -33.08 14.19 10.94
C ARG A 77 -33.00 13.02 9.96
N ARG A 78 -33.40 11.83 10.44
CA ARG A 78 -33.37 10.59 9.66
C ARG A 78 -34.17 10.68 8.37
N ALA A 79 -35.43 11.11 8.47
CA ALA A 79 -36.30 11.25 7.29
C ALA A 79 -35.71 12.25 6.29
N ARG A 80 -35.06 13.31 6.77
CA ARG A 80 -34.46 14.35 5.95
C ARG A 80 -33.20 13.88 5.23
N LEU A 81 -32.31 13.16 5.93
CA LEU A 81 -31.14 12.50 5.35
C LEU A 81 -31.54 11.44 4.31
N ASP A 82 -32.55 10.62 4.62
CA ASP A 82 -33.06 9.59 3.70
C ASP A 82 -33.73 10.21 2.46
N ALA A 83 -34.52 11.27 2.63
CA ALA A 83 -35.15 11.99 1.52
C ALA A 83 -34.14 12.74 0.63
N LEU A 84 -33.10 13.34 1.21
CA LEU A 84 -32.03 13.99 0.45
C LEU A 84 -31.28 12.96 -0.42
N VAL A 85 -30.98 11.79 0.15
CA VAL A 85 -30.30 10.70 -0.57
C VAL A 85 -31.19 10.12 -1.68
N ASP A 86 -32.48 9.90 -1.46
CA ASP A 86 -33.40 9.44 -2.51
C ASP A 86 -33.59 10.49 -3.62
N LEU A 87 -33.70 11.78 -3.27
CA LEU A 87 -33.73 12.88 -4.26
C LEU A 87 -32.46 12.87 -5.12
N TYR A 88 -31.27 12.89 -4.51
CA TYR A 88 -30.02 12.94 -5.26
C TYR A 88 -29.68 11.64 -6.00
N ALA A 89 -30.10 10.47 -5.50
CA ALA A 89 -29.98 9.21 -6.22
C ALA A 89 -30.89 9.19 -7.46
N TRP A 90 -32.12 9.71 -7.33
CA TRP A 90 -33.06 9.85 -8.44
C TRP A 90 -32.59 10.86 -9.49
N LEU A 91 -31.99 11.98 -9.07
CA LEU A 91 -31.46 13.00 -9.98
C LEU A 91 -30.35 12.42 -10.89
N ARG A 92 -29.48 11.54 -10.39
CA ARG A 92 -28.36 10.98 -11.17
C ARG A 92 -28.73 10.01 -12.28
N ILE A 93 -29.99 9.62 -12.37
CA ILE A 93 -30.45 8.66 -13.38
C ILE A 93 -30.39 9.33 -14.76
N ARG A 94 -29.53 8.81 -15.62
CA ARG A 94 -29.34 9.28 -17.00
C ARG A 94 -30.54 8.91 -17.87
N ASP A 95 -31.59 9.73 -17.85
CA ASP A 95 -32.68 9.67 -18.82
C ASP A 95 -33.24 11.04 -19.22
N ALA A 96 -33.91 11.07 -20.37
CA ALA A 96 -34.56 12.26 -20.91
C ALA A 96 -36.07 12.31 -20.63
N ARG A 97 -36.56 11.53 -19.64
CA ARG A 97 -38.00 11.32 -19.40
C ARG A 97 -38.68 12.47 -18.66
N ILE A 98 -37.91 13.28 -17.94
CA ILE A 98 -38.40 14.53 -17.35
C ILE A 98 -38.59 15.59 -18.47
N PRO A 99 -39.72 16.32 -18.50
CA PRO A 99 -39.92 17.45 -19.40
C PRO A 99 -38.78 18.46 -19.24
N ALA A 100 -38.34 19.07 -20.34
CA ALA A 100 -37.40 20.18 -20.26
C ALA A 100 -38.08 21.38 -19.58
N PHE A 101 -37.35 22.04 -18.68
CA PHE A 101 -37.82 23.27 -18.06
C PHE A 101 -37.57 24.45 -19.02
N GLN A 102 -38.58 25.29 -19.25
CA GLN A 102 -38.44 26.47 -20.11
C GLN A 102 -37.88 27.65 -19.29
N SER A 103 -36.58 27.62 -19.02
CA SER A 103 -35.82 28.73 -18.43
C SER A 103 -34.80 29.31 -19.42
N GLU A 104 -34.09 30.35 -18.98
CA GLU A 104 -32.77 30.68 -19.51
C GLU A 104 -31.86 29.44 -19.66
N PRO A 105 -30.92 29.45 -20.63
CA PRO A 105 -30.01 28.35 -20.86
C PRO A 105 -29.10 28.08 -19.66
N LEU A 106 -28.98 26.80 -19.30
CA LEU A 106 -27.97 26.31 -18.35
C LEU A 106 -26.56 26.45 -18.96
N PRO A 107 -25.50 26.50 -18.12
CA PRO A 107 -24.11 26.36 -18.58
C PRO A 107 -23.96 25.14 -19.51
N PRO A 108 -23.18 25.21 -20.62
CA PRO A 108 -23.16 24.17 -21.65
C PRO A 108 -22.90 22.75 -21.12
N ALA A 109 -22.04 22.62 -20.10
CA ALA A 109 -21.74 21.33 -19.47
C ALA A 109 -22.93 20.69 -18.73
N LEU A 110 -23.92 21.49 -18.28
CA LEU A 110 -25.15 21.02 -17.63
C LEU A 110 -26.33 20.87 -18.62
N ALA A 111 -26.17 21.33 -19.86
CA ALA A 111 -27.19 21.18 -20.92
C ALA A 111 -27.16 19.78 -21.58
N TYR A 112 -26.12 18.98 -21.35
CA TYR A 112 -26.04 17.61 -21.88
C TYR A 112 -27.09 16.68 -21.27
N SER A 113 -27.51 15.67 -22.05
CA SER A 113 -28.54 14.71 -21.66
C SER A 113 -28.20 13.89 -20.40
N GLU A 114 -26.92 13.78 -20.02
CA GLU A 114 -26.50 13.10 -18.80
C GLU A 114 -26.76 13.88 -17.50
N TRP A 115 -26.97 15.21 -17.58
CA TRP A 115 -27.28 16.09 -16.44
C TRP A 115 -28.74 16.56 -16.45
N ARG A 116 -29.60 15.99 -17.31
CA ARG A 116 -30.91 16.56 -17.61
C ARG A 116 -31.84 16.67 -16.38
N ARG A 117 -31.76 15.73 -15.43
CA ARG A 117 -32.57 15.77 -14.20
C ARG A 117 -32.01 16.79 -13.20
N GLU A 118 -30.69 16.82 -13.01
CA GLU A 118 -30.01 17.85 -12.22
C GLU A 118 -30.27 19.26 -12.77
N GLY A 119 -30.20 19.43 -14.10
CA GLY A 119 -30.47 20.69 -14.78
C GLY A 119 -31.88 21.20 -14.53
N VAL A 120 -32.89 20.33 -14.61
CA VAL A 120 -34.28 20.70 -14.26
C VAL A 120 -34.40 21.09 -12.79
N TRP A 121 -33.70 20.40 -11.87
CA TRP A 121 -33.68 20.78 -10.45
C TRP A 121 -33.05 22.16 -10.22
N LEU A 122 -31.90 22.44 -10.84
CA LEU A 122 -31.25 23.74 -10.78
C LEU A 122 -32.13 24.86 -11.36
N SER A 123 -32.82 24.62 -12.48
CA SER A 123 -33.80 25.58 -13.02
C SER A 123 -34.96 25.83 -12.06
N VAL A 124 -35.51 24.79 -11.41
CA VAL A 124 -36.59 24.94 -10.42
C VAL A 124 -36.15 25.76 -9.20
N LEU A 125 -34.95 25.50 -8.66
CA LEU A 125 -34.36 26.29 -7.56
C LEU A 125 -34.09 27.75 -7.94
N ARG A 126 -33.75 28.01 -9.21
CA ARG A 126 -33.57 29.37 -9.73
C ARG A 126 -34.90 30.10 -9.98
N SER A 127 -35.95 29.39 -10.38
CA SER A 127 -37.25 29.96 -10.76
C SER A 127 -38.25 30.15 -9.62
N SER A 128 -37.98 29.63 -8.42
CA SER A 128 -38.85 29.83 -7.25
C SER A 128 -38.04 29.97 -5.97
N ASP A 129 -38.01 31.20 -5.45
CA ASP A 129 -37.36 31.52 -4.18
C ASP A 129 -37.99 30.71 -3.03
N GLU A 130 -39.32 30.59 -2.98
CA GLU A 130 -40.01 29.80 -1.94
C GLU A 130 -39.60 28.32 -1.92
N ILE A 131 -39.44 27.68 -3.10
CA ILE A 131 -38.96 26.29 -3.16
C ILE A 131 -37.49 26.22 -2.71
N ARG A 132 -36.66 27.19 -3.11
CA ARG A 132 -35.25 27.28 -2.74
C ARG A 132 -35.08 27.49 -1.24
N ASP A 133 -35.84 28.37 -0.63
CA ASP A 133 -35.78 28.68 0.80
C ASP A 133 -36.21 27.48 1.66
N ARG A 134 -37.29 26.78 1.26
CA ARG A 134 -37.70 25.51 1.90
C ARG A 134 -36.63 24.43 1.77
N TYR A 135 -35.96 24.34 0.63
CA TYR A 135 -34.85 23.41 0.41
C TYR A 135 -33.61 23.82 1.23
N TYR A 136 -33.27 25.12 1.31
CA TYR A 136 -32.18 25.65 2.12
C TYR A 136 -32.41 25.47 3.61
N ALA A 137 -33.62 25.67 4.14
CA ALA A 137 -33.97 25.31 5.51
C ALA A 137 -33.79 23.79 5.75
N GLY A 138 -34.14 22.97 4.75
CA GLY A 138 -33.85 21.54 4.73
C GLY A 138 -32.36 21.23 4.93
N ILE A 139 -31.49 21.82 4.09
CA ILE A 139 -30.03 21.61 4.15
C ILE A 139 -29.42 22.23 5.42
N ALA A 140 -29.88 23.40 5.85
CA ALA A 140 -29.36 24.10 7.02
C ALA A 140 -29.48 23.25 8.29
N SER A 141 -30.65 22.64 8.58
CA SER A 141 -30.72 21.73 9.74
C SER A 141 -29.97 20.41 9.54
N ILE A 142 -29.65 19.97 8.31
CA ILE A 142 -28.70 18.86 8.14
C ILE A 142 -27.31 19.28 8.61
N LEU A 143 -26.86 20.49 8.25
CA LEU A 143 -25.54 21.01 8.64
C LEU A 143 -25.44 21.31 10.14
N ASP A 144 -26.55 21.74 10.76
CA ASP A 144 -26.65 21.99 12.20
C ASP A 144 -26.76 20.69 13.03
N GLU A 145 -27.54 19.69 12.56
CA GLU A 145 -27.80 18.46 13.29
C GLU A 145 -26.76 17.33 13.05
N THR A 146 -25.67 17.59 12.30
CA THR A 146 -24.61 16.61 11.99
C THR A 146 -23.20 17.12 12.25
N ASP A 147 -22.33 16.22 12.71
CA ASP A 147 -20.91 16.46 12.95
C ASP A 147 -20.07 16.27 11.69
N GLY A 148 -19.20 17.25 11.40
CA GLY A 148 -18.24 17.24 10.30
C GLY A 148 -16.85 16.70 10.66
N ILE A 149 -16.51 16.49 11.94
CA ILE A 149 -15.14 16.17 12.35
C ILE A 149 -14.63 14.88 11.68
N SER A 150 -15.37 13.77 11.69
CA SER A 150 -14.96 12.53 10.99
C SER A 150 -14.84 12.72 9.45
N LEU A 151 -15.63 13.62 8.86
CA LEU A 151 -15.51 13.93 7.43
C LEU A 151 -14.20 14.65 7.13
N PHE A 152 -13.80 15.64 7.94
CA PHE A 152 -12.63 16.47 7.64
C PHE A 152 -11.32 15.91 8.20
N ALA A 153 -11.33 15.28 9.39
CA ALA A 153 -10.14 14.80 10.08
C ALA A 153 -9.78 13.33 9.85
N GLU A 154 -10.75 12.47 9.52
CA GLU A 154 -10.53 11.01 9.46
C GLU A 154 -10.66 10.43 8.05
N SER A 155 -11.48 11.03 7.19
CA SER A 155 -11.78 10.49 5.86
C SER A 155 -10.55 10.45 4.93
N GLY A 156 -10.17 9.24 4.50
CA GLY A 156 -8.97 8.98 3.70
C GLY A 156 -7.66 8.96 4.49
N MET A 157 -7.72 9.13 5.80
CA MET A 157 -6.56 9.15 6.67
C MET A 157 -6.27 7.72 7.16
N PRO A 158 -5.00 7.28 7.26
CA PRO A 158 -4.70 6.01 7.91
C PRO A 158 -5.05 6.06 9.41
N SER A 159 -4.96 4.95 10.15
CA SER A 159 -5.12 4.92 11.61
C SER A 159 -3.81 5.18 12.36
N ASP A 160 -3.85 5.72 13.58
CA ASP A 160 -2.64 5.91 14.41
C ASP A 160 -2.12 4.61 15.03
N ARG A 161 -2.89 3.51 14.94
CA ARG A 161 -2.55 2.21 15.53
C ARG A 161 -1.50 1.42 14.73
N GLY A 162 -1.04 1.97 13.59
CA GLY A 162 -0.10 1.31 12.69
C GLY A 162 -0.78 0.49 11.59
N LEU A 163 0.02 0.01 10.64
CA LEU A 163 -0.49 -0.58 9.40
C LEU A 163 -1.24 -1.90 9.59
N LEU A 164 -0.82 -2.76 10.53
CA LEU A 164 -1.45 -4.07 10.73
C LEU A 164 -2.87 -3.96 11.32
N PRO A 165 -3.12 -3.22 12.43
CA PRO A 165 -4.48 -2.95 12.88
C PRO A 165 -5.36 -2.33 11.79
N GLU A 166 -4.86 -1.33 11.08
CA GLU A 166 -5.59 -0.69 9.97
C GLU A 166 -5.97 -1.67 8.84
N ALA A 167 -5.09 -2.61 8.49
CA ALA A 167 -5.38 -3.63 7.50
C ALA A 167 -6.44 -4.64 7.98
N PHE A 168 -6.42 -5.00 9.28
CA PHE A 168 -7.46 -5.84 9.88
C PHE A 168 -8.80 -5.09 9.99
N ASP A 169 -8.80 -3.85 10.47
CA ASP A 169 -10.00 -3.02 10.61
C ASP A 169 -10.68 -2.81 9.24
N ARG A 170 -9.92 -2.50 8.18
CA ARG A 170 -10.44 -2.43 6.80
C ARG A 170 -10.95 -3.75 6.25
N LEU A 171 -10.35 -4.89 6.62
CA LEU A 171 -10.82 -6.21 6.21
C LEU A 171 -12.16 -6.53 6.89
N PHE A 172 -12.26 -6.33 8.20
CA PHE A 172 -13.49 -6.58 8.96
C PHE A 172 -14.60 -5.59 8.59
N ASN A 173 -14.32 -4.31 8.37
CA ASN A 173 -15.31 -3.31 7.94
C ASN A 173 -15.88 -3.56 6.53
N ASN A 174 -15.22 -4.38 5.71
CA ASN A 174 -15.76 -4.86 4.42
C ASN A 174 -16.62 -6.13 4.56
N LEU A 175 -16.45 -6.89 5.64
CA LEU A 175 -17.16 -8.16 5.90
C LEU A 175 -18.36 -7.99 6.86
N LEU A 176 -18.27 -7.04 7.80
CA LEU A 176 -19.25 -6.80 8.85
C LEU A 176 -20.16 -5.61 8.48
N PRO A 177 -21.49 -5.72 8.68
CA PRO A 177 -22.39 -4.58 8.51
C PRO A 177 -22.18 -3.56 9.64
N ALA A 178 -21.72 -2.36 9.29
CA ALA A 178 -21.60 -1.26 10.24
C ALA A 178 -22.97 -0.61 10.56
N PRO A 179 -23.20 -0.14 11.81
CA PRO A 179 -24.41 0.57 12.17
C PRO A 179 -24.53 1.91 11.41
N ARG A 180 -25.78 2.32 11.15
CA ARG A 180 -26.08 3.65 10.63
C ARG A 180 -25.99 4.66 11.78
N GLU A 181 -24.90 5.40 11.87
CA GLU A 181 -24.89 6.63 12.67
C GLU A 181 -25.44 7.78 11.83
N GLU A 182 -26.51 8.38 12.34
CA GLU A 182 -27.28 9.43 11.67
C GLU A 182 -26.74 10.84 11.99
N SER A 183 -25.71 10.93 12.85
CA SER A 183 -25.03 12.17 13.23
C SER A 183 -23.78 12.47 12.40
N GLU A 184 -23.17 11.50 11.72
CA GLU A 184 -21.93 11.73 10.96
C GLU A 184 -22.21 12.25 9.55
N LEU A 185 -21.72 13.46 9.24
CA LEU A 185 -21.75 14.01 7.88
C LEU A 185 -20.95 13.13 6.90
N ALA A 186 -19.89 12.44 7.38
CA ALA A 186 -19.11 11.46 6.63
C ALA A 186 -19.96 10.30 6.06
N LYS A 187 -20.95 9.81 6.83
CA LYS A 187 -21.85 8.73 6.40
C LYS A 187 -22.90 9.25 5.40
N LEU A 188 -23.33 10.51 5.51
CA LEU A 188 -24.15 11.14 4.47
C LEU A 188 -23.39 11.23 3.14
N PHE A 189 -22.14 11.70 3.12
CA PHE A 189 -21.38 11.83 1.88
C PHE A 189 -21.10 10.49 1.19
N LEU A 190 -20.92 9.39 1.92
CA LEU A 190 -20.84 8.05 1.32
C LEU A 190 -22.14 7.61 0.64
N ARG A 191 -23.30 8.02 1.16
CA ARG A 191 -24.61 7.76 0.55
C ARG A 191 -24.89 8.69 -0.64
N LEU A 192 -24.41 9.93 -0.55
CA LEU A 192 -24.43 10.92 -1.62
C LEU A 192 -23.31 10.73 -2.65
N PHE A 193 -22.35 9.82 -2.49
CA PHE A 193 -21.34 9.50 -3.51
C PHE A 193 -20.93 8.03 -3.39
N PRO A 194 -21.78 7.07 -3.79
CA PRO A 194 -21.52 5.64 -3.59
C PRO A 194 -20.35 5.09 -4.42
N THR A 195 -19.90 5.80 -5.47
CA THR A 195 -18.82 5.35 -6.35
C THR A 195 -17.83 6.46 -6.71
N GLN A 196 -16.55 6.11 -6.89
CA GLN A 196 -15.53 7.07 -7.36
C GLN A 196 -15.90 7.68 -8.73
N LYS A 197 -16.62 6.93 -9.58
CA LYS A 197 -17.11 7.43 -10.88
C LYS A 197 -18.08 8.61 -10.71
N GLU A 198 -18.89 8.64 -9.66
CA GLU A 198 -19.80 9.76 -9.40
C GLU A 198 -19.10 10.96 -8.79
N VAL A 199 -18.08 10.74 -7.96
CA VAL A 199 -17.18 11.81 -7.48
C VAL A 199 -16.48 12.45 -8.68
N ASP A 200 -15.84 11.64 -9.52
CA ASP A 200 -15.16 12.15 -10.71
C ASP A 200 -16.15 12.87 -11.65
N ARG A 201 -17.34 12.33 -11.90
CA ARG A 201 -18.40 12.96 -12.72
C ARG A 201 -18.78 14.36 -12.24
N PHE A 202 -18.98 14.55 -10.94
CA PHE A 202 -19.37 15.84 -10.38
C PHE A 202 -18.20 16.82 -10.30
N PHE A 203 -17.06 16.37 -9.75
CA PHE A 203 -15.87 17.21 -9.58
C PHE A 203 -14.97 17.27 -10.83
N SER A 204 -15.48 16.89 -12.01
CA SER A 204 -14.90 17.18 -13.33
C SER A 204 -15.71 18.19 -14.13
N LEU A 205 -16.81 18.71 -13.60
CA LEU A 205 -17.56 19.80 -14.25
C LEU A 205 -16.67 21.04 -14.40
N PRO A 206 -16.78 21.80 -15.51
CA PRO A 206 -16.13 23.10 -15.67
C PRO A 206 -16.43 24.05 -14.51
N PRO A 207 -15.50 24.94 -14.11
CA PRO A 207 -15.67 25.78 -12.91
C PRO A 207 -16.91 26.67 -12.94
N ASP A 208 -17.30 27.18 -14.11
CA ASP A 208 -18.53 27.97 -14.33
C ASP A 208 -19.79 27.16 -14.04
N ALA A 209 -19.89 25.95 -14.60
CA ALA A 209 -21.00 25.03 -14.40
C ALA A 209 -21.10 24.55 -12.94
N LEU A 210 -19.95 24.27 -12.33
CA LEU A 210 -19.87 23.80 -10.94
C LEU A 210 -20.21 24.94 -9.96
N ASN A 211 -19.71 26.16 -10.20
CA ASN A 211 -20.07 27.35 -9.42
C ASN A 211 -21.58 27.64 -9.49
N TYR A 212 -22.16 27.58 -10.70
CA TYR A 212 -23.61 27.75 -10.90
C TYR A 212 -24.43 26.70 -10.13
N ALA A 213 -24.00 25.43 -10.17
CA ALA A 213 -24.67 24.37 -9.44
C ALA A 213 -24.60 24.58 -7.92
N VAL A 214 -23.41 24.88 -7.37
CA VAL A 214 -23.24 25.05 -5.91
C VAL A 214 -24.01 26.26 -5.37
N ALA A 215 -24.02 27.38 -6.09
CA ALA A 215 -24.75 28.58 -5.69
C ALA A 215 -26.28 28.40 -5.56
N LEU A 216 -26.83 27.32 -6.14
CA LEU A 216 -28.26 26.98 -6.08
C LEU A 216 -28.57 25.82 -5.14
N ILE A 217 -27.62 24.91 -4.85
CA ILE A 217 -27.85 23.73 -3.99
C ILE A 217 -27.34 23.87 -2.55
N ALA A 218 -26.56 24.92 -2.27
CA ALA A 218 -25.99 25.20 -0.96
C ALA A 218 -26.60 26.49 -0.38
N PRO A 219 -26.89 26.56 0.94
CA PRO A 219 -27.54 27.70 1.56
C PRO A 219 -26.57 28.89 1.75
N VAL A 220 -26.07 29.47 0.66
CA VAL A 220 -25.12 30.60 0.67
C VAL A 220 -25.77 31.87 1.24
N SER A 221 -27.10 31.99 1.15
CA SER A 221 -27.89 33.09 1.70
C SER A 221 -28.24 32.96 3.19
N ILE A 222 -27.80 31.89 3.86
CA ILE A 222 -28.02 31.65 5.30
C ILE A 222 -26.64 31.43 5.95
N PRO A 223 -25.92 32.50 6.34
CA PRO A 223 -24.57 32.38 6.91
C PRO A 223 -24.50 31.46 8.13
N GLU A 224 -25.52 31.49 8.98
CA GLU A 224 -25.62 30.73 10.23
C GLU A 224 -25.63 29.20 9.99
N ALA A 225 -26.10 28.76 8.81
CA ALA A 225 -26.09 27.35 8.42
C ALA A 225 -24.66 26.77 8.25
N TRP A 226 -23.63 27.63 8.27
CA TRP A 226 -22.23 27.25 8.11
C TRP A 226 -21.43 27.32 9.41
N ASP A 227 -22.00 27.78 10.53
CA ASP A 227 -21.28 27.91 11.81
C ASP A 227 -20.81 26.55 12.34
N VAL A 228 -21.66 25.52 12.32
CA VAL A 228 -21.31 24.14 12.74
C VAL A 228 -20.27 23.50 11.79
N PRO A 229 -20.42 23.57 10.44
CA PRO A 229 -19.35 23.19 9.52
C PRO A 229 -18.03 23.95 9.71
N PHE A 230 -18.07 25.24 10.01
CA PHE A 230 -16.88 26.07 10.26
C PHE A 230 -16.17 25.66 11.56
N ALA A 231 -16.91 25.44 12.64
CA ALA A 231 -16.38 24.88 13.88
C ALA A 231 -15.76 23.48 13.64
N SER A 232 -16.46 22.60 12.92
CA SER A 232 -15.97 21.26 12.55
C SER A 232 -14.66 21.31 11.76
N LEU A 233 -14.46 22.32 10.90
CA LEU A 233 -13.21 22.52 10.16
C LEU A 233 -12.05 22.97 11.07
N LEU A 234 -12.32 23.85 12.04
CA LEU A 234 -11.31 24.26 13.03
C LEU A 234 -10.92 23.09 13.95
N ASP A 235 -11.90 22.34 14.45
CA ASP A 235 -11.65 21.20 15.34
C ASP A 235 -10.93 20.07 14.60
N ALA A 236 -11.28 19.81 13.33
CA ALA A 236 -10.53 18.89 12.47
C ALA A 236 -9.09 19.35 12.24
N PHE A 237 -8.86 20.65 12.02
CA PHE A 237 -7.51 21.21 11.88
C PHE A 237 -6.68 21.01 13.16
N CYS A 238 -7.24 21.28 14.35
CA CYS A 238 -6.59 21.01 15.63
C CYS A 238 -6.28 19.52 15.84
N LEU A 239 -7.24 18.63 15.56
CA LEU A 239 -7.08 17.18 15.70
C LEU A 239 -5.95 16.64 14.82
N LEU A 240 -5.87 17.09 13.56
CA LEU A 240 -4.80 16.74 12.63
C LEU A 240 -3.43 17.28 13.08
N GLY A 241 -3.39 18.48 13.66
CA GLY A 241 -2.18 19.06 14.24
C GLY A 241 -1.67 18.24 15.43
N ALA A 242 -2.55 17.93 16.38
CA ALA A 242 -2.23 17.11 17.56
C ALA A 242 -1.77 15.70 17.16
N ARG A 243 -2.40 15.11 16.15
CA ARG A 243 -2.03 13.84 15.55
C ARG A 243 -0.61 13.87 14.94
N ALA A 244 -0.34 14.88 14.11
CA ALA A 244 0.99 15.07 13.50
C ALA A 244 2.08 15.32 14.56
N GLN A 245 1.78 16.10 15.61
CA GLN A 245 2.67 16.31 16.76
C GLN A 245 2.94 15.00 17.51
N GLY A 246 1.91 14.23 17.86
CA GLY A 246 2.03 12.99 18.61
C GLY A 246 2.90 11.94 17.91
N LEU A 247 2.72 11.79 16.58
CA LEU A 247 3.58 10.94 15.77
C LEU A 247 5.00 11.50 15.64
N GLY A 248 5.16 12.78 15.28
CA GLY A 248 6.45 13.44 15.08
C GLY A 248 7.34 13.43 16.33
N LEU A 249 6.74 13.52 17.52
CA LEU A 249 7.43 13.47 18.81
C LEU A 249 7.57 12.05 19.40
N SER A 250 7.12 11.01 18.68
CA SER A 250 7.31 9.62 19.09
C SER A 250 8.80 9.25 19.14
N GLU A 251 9.18 8.36 20.06
CA GLU A 251 10.57 7.93 20.23
C GLU A 251 11.19 7.39 18.92
N LYS A 252 10.42 6.61 18.15
CA LYS A 252 10.85 6.00 16.89
C LYS A 252 11.32 7.04 15.87
N LEU A 253 10.65 8.19 15.82
CA LEU A 253 10.95 9.32 14.95
C LEU A 253 12.04 10.22 15.56
N ARG A 254 11.92 10.63 16.83
CA ARG A 254 12.93 11.47 17.52
C ARG A 254 14.35 10.90 17.50
N LEU A 255 14.52 9.58 17.60
CA LEU A 255 15.85 8.92 17.51
C LEU A 255 16.51 9.03 16.12
N ARG A 256 15.78 9.53 15.12
CA ARG A 256 16.21 9.74 13.73
C ARG A 256 16.04 11.20 13.27
N SER A 257 15.54 12.06 14.16
CA SER A 257 15.40 13.50 13.95
C SER A 257 16.73 14.24 14.06
N SER A 258 16.72 15.48 13.59
CA SER A 258 17.76 16.48 13.87
C SER A 258 17.89 16.69 15.39
N PRO A 259 19.10 16.61 15.99
CA PRO A 259 19.28 16.81 17.43
C PRO A 259 18.86 18.23 17.86
N CYS A 260 17.79 18.33 18.65
CA CYS A 260 17.27 19.58 19.19
C CYS A 260 16.54 19.36 20.52
N ALA A 261 16.28 20.44 21.26
CA ALA A 261 15.35 20.36 22.40
C ALA A 261 13.93 20.12 21.90
N VAL A 262 13.10 19.35 22.63
CA VAL A 262 11.72 19.02 22.22
C VAL A 262 10.89 20.26 21.87
N GLN A 263 11.08 21.36 22.62
CA GLN A 263 10.39 22.64 22.40
C GLN A 263 10.79 23.34 21.08
N GLN A 264 11.97 23.04 20.54
CA GLN A 264 12.47 23.57 19.26
C GLN A 264 12.04 22.72 18.07
N SER A 265 11.59 21.48 18.30
CA SER A 265 11.12 20.57 17.24
C SER A 265 9.98 21.21 16.44
N PRO A 266 10.00 21.17 15.10
CA PRO A 266 8.92 21.74 14.29
C PRO A 266 7.59 21.03 14.54
N PHE A 267 7.60 19.71 14.82
CA PHE A 267 6.40 18.96 15.21
C PHE A 267 5.79 19.46 16.53
N TYR A 268 6.60 19.96 17.47
CA TYR A 268 6.09 20.57 18.71
C TYR A 268 5.54 21.98 18.46
N ARG A 269 6.20 22.77 17.60
CA ARG A 269 5.76 24.12 17.23
C ARG A 269 4.50 24.13 16.34
N LEU A 270 4.23 23.03 15.64
CA LEU A 270 3.12 22.91 14.68
C LEU A 270 1.75 23.19 15.31
N THR A 271 1.44 22.58 16.45
CA THR A 271 0.16 22.78 17.13
C THR A 271 0.05 24.18 17.70
N ARG A 272 1.10 24.69 18.36
CA ARG A 272 1.11 26.07 18.87
C ARG A 272 0.82 27.11 17.77
N ALA A 273 1.52 27.03 16.64
CA ALA A 273 1.27 27.92 15.50
C ALA A 273 -0.10 27.67 14.84
N GLY A 274 -0.64 26.46 14.98
CA GLY A 274 -2.00 26.11 14.57
C GLY A 274 -3.07 26.74 15.46
N ASP A 275 -2.88 26.71 16.78
CA ASP A 275 -3.77 27.34 17.77
C ASP A 275 -3.79 28.87 17.59
N ASP A 276 -2.61 29.47 17.37
CA ASP A 276 -2.48 30.90 17.02
C ASP A 276 -3.28 31.26 15.75
N LEU A 277 -3.28 30.38 14.73
CA LEU A 277 -4.07 30.54 13.51
C LEU A 277 -5.58 30.34 13.75
N VAL A 278 -5.99 29.34 14.53
CA VAL A 278 -7.39 29.09 14.87
C VAL A 278 -7.99 30.25 15.64
N GLU A 279 -7.25 30.82 16.58
CA GLU A 279 -7.67 32.00 17.35
C GLU A 279 -7.78 33.25 16.47
N ALA A 280 -6.81 33.47 15.56
CA ALA A 280 -6.86 34.54 14.57
C ALA A 280 -8.05 34.41 13.59
N LEU A 281 -8.38 33.19 13.17
CA LEU A 281 -9.56 32.89 12.34
C LEU A 281 -10.88 33.14 13.09
N ARG A 282 -10.97 32.76 14.37
CA ARG A 282 -12.14 33.03 15.23
C ARG A 282 -12.37 34.53 15.45
N LYS A 283 -11.29 35.28 15.72
CA LYS A 283 -11.31 36.74 15.88
C LYS A 283 -11.49 37.52 14.56
N LYS A 284 -11.27 36.87 13.41
CA LYS A 284 -11.22 37.49 12.08
C LYS A 284 -10.17 38.61 11.96
N ASP A 285 -9.11 38.52 12.76
CA ASP A 285 -8.01 39.49 12.83
C ASP A 285 -6.66 38.76 12.80
N GLY A 286 -5.64 39.34 12.18
CA GLY A 286 -4.29 38.76 12.06
C GLY A 286 -4.16 37.44 11.27
N ALA A 287 -5.28 36.84 10.82
CA ALA A 287 -5.33 35.47 10.27
C ALA A 287 -4.34 35.20 9.12
N SER A 288 -4.09 36.18 8.24
CA SER A 288 -3.11 36.05 7.15
C SER A 288 -1.67 35.89 7.66
N ALA A 289 -1.28 36.67 8.67
CA ALA A 289 0.05 36.61 9.28
C ALA A 289 0.24 35.32 10.09
N ALA A 290 -0.77 34.94 10.89
CA ALA A 290 -0.77 33.66 11.62
C ALA A 290 -0.68 32.46 10.65
N ALA A 291 -1.37 32.52 9.51
CA ALA A 291 -1.30 31.48 8.49
C ALA A 291 0.06 31.38 7.81
N GLN A 292 0.75 32.51 7.60
CA GLN A 292 2.11 32.53 7.07
C GLN A 292 3.10 31.92 8.06
N ALA A 293 2.99 32.26 9.35
CA ALA A 293 3.80 31.67 10.42
C ALA A 293 3.56 30.15 10.55
N TRP A 294 2.30 29.71 10.55
CA TRP A 294 1.95 28.29 10.56
C TRP A 294 2.50 27.54 9.33
N LYS A 295 2.35 28.09 8.11
CA LYS A 295 2.91 27.50 6.89
C LYS A 295 4.44 27.38 6.91
N ALA A 296 5.14 28.32 7.55
CA ALA A 296 6.58 28.19 7.75
C ALA A 296 6.90 26.97 8.63
N VAL A 297 6.17 26.75 9.73
CA VAL A 297 6.35 25.57 10.60
C VAL A 297 5.98 24.27 9.87
N VAL A 298 4.97 24.27 8.99
CA VAL A 298 4.65 23.12 8.12
C VAL A 298 5.81 22.80 7.18
N ALA A 299 6.45 23.81 6.58
CA ALA A 299 7.64 23.63 5.75
C ALA A 299 8.83 23.08 6.55
N GLU A 300 9.05 23.57 7.77
CA GLU A 300 10.04 23.02 8.70
C GLU A 300 9.74 21.55 9.05
N CYS A 301 8.48 21.18 9.28
CA CYS A 301 8.07 19.79 9.51
C CYS A 301 8.43 18.88 8.32
N ARG A 302 8.14 19.31 7.09
CA ARG A 302 8.48 18.54 5.87
C ARG A 302 9.99 18.44 5.62
N ALA A 303 10.75 19.48 5.96
CA ALA A 303 12.21 19.44 5.92
C ALA A 303 12.77 18.41 6.94
N GLU A 304 12.24 18.42 8.16
CA GLU A 304 12.60 17.46 9.21
C GLU A 304 12.21 16.02 8.84
N MET A 305 11.03 15.81 8.25
CA MET A 305 10.63 14.51 7.68
C MET A 305 11.60 14.03 6.59
N SER A 306 12.10 14.94 5.75
CA SER A 306 13.08 14.62 4.72
C SER A 306 14.44 14.23 5.33
N ALA A 307 14.87 14.90 6.40
CA ALA A 307 16.07 14.54 7.16
C ALA A 307 15.93 13.16 7.84
N ILE A 308 14.76 12.88 8.45
CA ILE A 308 14.45 11.55 9.01
C ILE A 308 14.54 10.45 7.94
N VAL A 309 14.02 10.69 6.74
CA VAL A 309 14.13 9.74 5.61
C VAL A 309 15.59 9.53 5.20
N ALA A 310 16.40 10.58 5.13
CA ALA A 310 17.84 10.44 4.89
C ALA A 310 18.55 9.64 6.00
N HIS A 311 18.17 9.79 7.27
CA HIS A 311 18.72 9.01 8.37
C HIS A 311 18.22 7.55 8.43
N LEU A 312 17.05 7.24 7.87
CA LEU A 312 16.56 5.86 7.74
C LEU A 312 17.49 4.99 6.87
N ASP A 313 18.10 5.58 5.84
CA ASP A 313 19.02 4.88 4.94
C ASP A 313 20.28 4.36 5.64
N ALA A 314 20.72 5.04 6.71
CA ALA A 314 21.88 4.65 7.53
C ALA A 314 21.52 3.77 8.74
N ARG A 315 20.25 3.71 9.18
CA ARG A 315 19.84 3.09 10.46
C ARG A 315 18.74 2.02 10.34
N GLY A 316 18.48 1.55 9.13
CA GLY A 316 17.45 0.55 8.85
C GLY A 316 16.03 1.10 8.86
N VAL A 317 15.15 0.51 8.06
CA VAL A 317 13.81 1.01 7.77
C VAL A 317 12.75 0.19 8.50
N ASN A 318 11.98 0.85 9.37
CA ASN A 318 10.78 0.26 9.97
C ASN A 318 9.52 0.79 9.25
N LEU A 319 8.63 -0.13 8.90
CA LEU A 319 7.30 0.14 8.35
C LEU A 319 6.52 1.16 9.20
N ASP A 320 6.59 1.07 10.53
CA ASP A 320 5.92 1.99 11.45
C ASP A 320 6.36 3.44 11.24
N ILE A 321 7.63 3.67 10.93
CA ILE A 321 8.20 5.01 10.75
C ILE A 321 7.77 5.56 9.39
N VAL A 322 7.89 4.75 8.34
CA VAL A 322 7.40 5.11 6.99
C VAL A 322 5.90 5.40 7.01
N TYR A 323 5.14 4.61 7.76
CA TYR A 323 3.71 4.79 7.94
C TYR A 323 3.38 6.05 8.73
N ALA A 324 4.06 6.31 9.86
CA ALA A 324 3.90 7.55 10.62
C ALA A 324 4.22 8.80 9.78
N LEU A 325 5.26 8.75 8.94
CA LEU A 325 5.58 9.84 8.00
C LEU A 325 4.48 10.06 6.95
N ASP A 326 3.89 9.00 6.38
CA ASP A 326 2.75 9.09 5.45
C ASP A 326 1.48 9.65 6.14
N VAL A 327 1.24 9.31 7.41
CA VAL A 327 0.17 9.90 8.23
C VAL A 327 0.43 11.40 8.50
N ILE A 328 1.65 11.77 8.86
CA ILE A 328 2.01 13.18 9.09
C ILE A 328 1.84 13.98 7.80
N GLU A 329 2.35 13.53 6.65
CA GLU A 329 2.23 14.27 5.39
C GLU A 329 0.77 14.46 4.96
N LYS A 330 -0.08 13.42 5.12
CA LYS A 330 -1.52 13.53 4.87
C LYS A 330 -2.19 14.51 5.83
N SER A 331 -1.76 14.53 7.10
CA SER A 331 -2.30 15.45 8.11
C SER A 331 -1.95 16.90 7.78
N LEU A 332 -0.68 17.18 7.45
CA LEU A 332 -0.22 18.49 6.99
C LEU A 332 -0.96 18.94 5.72
N SER A 333 -1.07 18.05 4.72
CA SER A 333 -1.77 18.32 3.46
C SER A 333 -3.27 18.60 3.67
N ARG A 334 -3.95 17.86 4.55
CA ARG A 334 -5.36 18.12 4.91
C ARG A 334 -5.51 19.45 5.64
N MET A 335 -4.62 19.78 6.59
CA MET A 335 -4.59 21.08 7.27
C MET A 335 -4.36 22.25 6.29
N GLU A 336 -3.54 22.07 5.25
CA GLU A 336 -3.34 23.07 4.20
C GLU A 336 -4.58 23.27 3.33
N LEU A 337 -5.33 22.20 3.01
CA LEU A 337 -6.62 22.31 2.32
C LEU A 337 -7.66 23.03 3.20
N ILE A 338 -7.77 22.67 4.49
CA ILE A 338 -8.69 23.31 5.43
C ILE A 338 -8.36 24.80 5.60
N SER A 339 -7.13 25.15 5.98
CA SER A 339 -6.72 26.55 6.14
C SER A 339 -6.84 27.33 4.82
N GLY A 340 -6.54 26.70 3.67
CA GLY A 340 -6.77 27.28 2.35
C GLY A 340 -8.23 27.65 2.10
N THR A 341 -9.18 26.83 2.53
CA THR A 341 -10.62 27.13 2.46
C THR A 341 -11.03 28.25 3.43
N LEU A 342 -10.53 28.22 4.67
CA LEU A 342 -10.89 29.19 5.72
C LEU A 342 -10.30 30.60 5.47
N LEU A 343 -9.16 30.69 4.78
CA LEU A 343 -8.47 31.95 4.47
C LEU A 343 -8.81 32.53 3.08
N SER A 344 -9.59 31.81 2.27
CA SER A 344 -9.96 32.28 0.93
C SER A 344 -10.95 33.45 1.00
N GLN A 345 -10.79 34.45 0.13
CA GLN A 345 -11.75 35.54 0.00
C GLN A 345 -13.13 35.00 -0.43
N PRO A 346 -14.25 35.52 0.14
CA PRO A 346 -15.60 35.10 -0.23
C PRO A 346 -15.87 35.14 -1.74
N GLY A 347 -16.59 34.15 -2.24
CA GLY A 347 -16.94 34.01 -3.66
C GLY A 347 -16.17 32.89 -4.38
N PRO A 348 -15.90 33.03 -5.70
CA PRO A 348 -15.33 31.95 -6.51
C PRO A 348 -14.01 31.32 -6.00
N PRO A 349 -13.05 32.07 -5.42
CA PRO A 349 -11.83 31.47 -4.88
C PRO A 349 -12.08 30.52 -3.71
N GLN A 350 -12.91 30.92 -2.74
CA GLN A 350 -13.30 30.11 -1.59
C GLN A 350 -14.11 28.88 -2.00
N LEU A 351 -14.99 29.03 -2.98
CA LEU A 351 -15.74 27.90 -3.53
C LEU A 351 -14.80 26.87 -4.16
N LEU A 352 -13.80 27.31 -4.94
CA LEU A 352 -12.83 26.40 -5.56
C LEU A 352 -11.96 25.66 -4.53
N THR A 353 -11.55 26.30 -3.43
CA THR A 353 -10.78 25.65 -2.36
C THR A 353 -11.65 24.68 -1.55
N ALA A 354 -12.87 25.09 -1.17
CA ALA A 354 -13.85 24.21 -0.53
C ALA A 354 -14.14 22.95 -1.37
N LEU A 355 -14.31 23.10 -2.69
CA LEU A 355 -14.54 21.97 -3.60
C LEU A 355 -13.35 21.02 -3.72
N ARG A 356 -12.12 21.53 -3.66
CA ARG A 356 -10.92 20.68 -3.60
C ARG A 356 -10.87 19.88 -2.30
N LEU A 357 -11.17 20.51 -1.16
CA LEU A 357 -11.28 19.83 0.13
C LEU A 357 -12.38 18.76 0.08
N MET A 358 -13.58 19.09 -0.40
CA MET A 358 -14.70 18.17 -0.53
C MET A 358 -14.38 16.97 -1.44
N LYS A 359 -13.76 17.22 -2.62
CA LYS A 359 -13.32 16.14 -3.52
C LYS A 359 -12.37 15.19 -2.81
N ASP A 360 -11.44 15.73 -2.02
CA ASP A 360 -10.41 14.93 -1.35
C ASP A 360 -10.97 14.12 -0.18
N VAL A 361 -11.81 14.69 0.71
CA VAL A 361 -12.45 13.92 1.81
C VAL A 361 -13.36 12.81 1.30
N ILE A 362 -14.19 13.08 0.27
CA ILE A 362 -15.11 12.07 -0.29
C ILE A 362 -14.31 10.96 -0.97
N ARG A 363 -13.30 11.32 -1.77
CA ARG A 363 -12.41 10.36 -2.44
C ARG A 363 -11.63 9.53 -1.43
N GLY A 364 -11.17 10.14 -0.34
CA GLY A 364 -10.55 9.51 0.82
C GLY A 364 -11.46 8.46 1.45
N ARG A 365 -12.67 8.86 1.86
CA ARG A 365 -13.64 7.97 2.51
C ARG A 365 -14.05 6.77 1.64
N LEU A 366 -14.10 6.94 0.32
CA LEU A 366 -14.31 5.82 -0.61
C LEU A 366 -13.07 4.90 -0.73
N ASN A 367 -11.87 5.44 -0.61
CA ASN A 367 -10.62 4.68 -0.65
C ASN A 367 -10.34 3.91 0.66
N ASP A 368 -10.98 4.26 1.77
CA ASP A 368 -10.84 3.56 3.06
C ASP A 368 -11.37 2.12 3.00
N ARG A 369 -12.33 1.84 2.12
CA ARG A 369 -12.80 0.47 1.82
C ARG A 369 -11.76 -0.39 1.09
N SER A 370 -10.67 0.20 0.58
CA SER A 370 -9.65 -0.53 -0.16
C SER A 370 -8.45 -0.88 0.73
N LEU A 371 -8.12 -2.16 0.78
CA LEU A 371 -6.84 -2.65 1.34
C LEU A 371 -5.65 -2.30 0.43
N TRP A 372 -5.89 -2.17 -0.89
CA TRP A 372 -4.85 -1.87 -1.87
C TRP A 372 -4.41 -0.40 -1.87
N SER A 373 -5.26 0.53 -1.42
CA SER A 373 -4.90 1.96 -1.31
C SER A 373 -3.90 2.18 -0.17
N LEU A 374 -4.15 1.59 1.00
CA LEU A 374 -3.25 1.55 2.16
C LEU A 374 -1.88 0.94 1.78
N ALA A 375 -1.90 -0.14 1.01
CA ALA A 375 -0.68 -0.85 0.65
C ALA A 375 0.24 -0.08 -0.31
N HIS A 376 -0.27 0.86 -1.12
CA HIS A 376 0.52 1.34 -2.27
C HIS A 376 1.65 2.31 -1.89
N ASN A 377 1.46 3.16 -0.88
CA ASN A 377 2.42 4.19 -0.50
C ASN A 377 3.43 3.68 0.54
N SER A 378 2.97 3.22 1.70
CA SER A 378 3.84 2.85 2.83
C SER A 378 4.72 1.62 2.54
N PHE A 379 4.21 0.63 1.78
CA PHE A 379 5.06 -0.49 1.35
C PHE A 379 6.05 -0.10 0.25
N ARG A 380 5.90 1.03 -0.46
CA ARG A 380 6.81 1.35 -1.57
C ARG A 380 8.24 1.56 -1.07
N LEU A 381 8.42 2.37 -0.02
CA LEU A 381 9.73 2.63 0.58
C LEU A 381 10.29 1.38 1.27
N LEU A 382 9.47 0.63 2.01
CA LEU A 382 9.91 -0.62 2.64
C LEU A 382 10.32 -1.66 1.59
N ALA A 383 9.52 -1.87 0.54
CA ALA A 383 9.82 -2.82 -0.52
C ALA A 383 11.06 -2.39 -1.31
N LEU A 384 11.19 -1.10 -1.65
CA LEU A 384 12.39 -0.56 -2.29
C LEU A 384 13.64 -0.87 -1.46
N LYS A 385 13.58 -0.72 -0.14
CA LYS A 385 14.70 -0.99 0.75
C LYS A 385 14.96 -2.49 0.92
N ILE A 386 13.97 -3.34 1.23
CA ILE A 386 14.19 -4.81 1.29
C ILE A 386 14.82 -5.32 -0.03
N VAL A 387 14.40 -4.78 -1.18
CA VAL A 387 14.99 -5.04 -2.50
C VAL A 387 16.42 -4.51 -2.61
N GLU A 388 16.71 -3.26 -2.21
CA GLU A 388 18.06 -2.68 -2.26
C GLU A 388 19.08 -3.47 -1.43
N TRP A 389 18.70 -3.87 -0.21
CA TRP A 389 19.56 -4.64 0.70
C TRP A 389 19.76 -6.09 0.21
N ALA A 390 18.71 -6.72 -0.34
CA ALA A 390 18.84 -7.97 -1.09
C ALA A 390 19.68 -7.83 -2.38
N GLY A 391 19.94 -6.62 -2.89
CA GLY A 391 20.90 -6.41 -3.97
C GLY A 391 22.36 -6.53 -3.50
N LYS A 392 22.71 -5.86 -2.39
CA LYS A 392 24.10 -5.67 -1.93
C LYS A 392 24.85 -6.98 -1.68
N THR A 393 24.20 -7.97 -1.05
CA THR A 393 24.82 -9.28 -0.78
C THR A 393 24.99 -10.17 -2.03
N GLY A 394 24.42 -9.81 -3.18
CA GLY A 394 24.53 -10.57 -4.43
C GLY A 394 25.64 -10.13 -5.39
N GLU A 395 26.13 -8.89 -5.29
CA GLU A 395 27.00 -8.27 -6.31
C GLU A 395 28.37 -8.97 -6.43
N HIS A 396 28.92 -9.50 -5.32
CA HIS A 396 30.19 -10.22 -5.29
C HIS A 396 30.23 -11.53 -6.12
N TYR A 397 29.08 -12.04 -6.55
CA TYR A 397 29.02 -13.21 -7.42
C TYR A 397 29.05 -12.87 -8.92
N ILE A 398 28.92 -11.62 -9.33
CA ILE A 398 28.77 -11.25 -10.75
C ILE A 398 30.14 -11.16 -11.44
N SER A 399 30.44 -12.14 -12.31
CA SER A 399 31.71 -12.15 -13.05
C SER A 399 31.78 -11.05 -14.12
N SER A 400 32.79 -10.19 -14.02
CA SER A 400 33.09 -9.10 -14.95
C SER A 400 34.19 -9.47 -15.95
N ASN A 401 35.17 -10.28 -15.55
CA ASN A 401 36.27 -10.75 -16.41
C ASN A 401 36.43 -12.29 -16.47
N ARG A 402 37.41 -12.77 -17.26
CA ARG A 402 37.71 -14.20 -17.44
C ARG A 402 38.21 -14.92 -16.18
N ALA A 403 38.96 -14.24 -15.31
CA ALA A 403 39.49 -14.84 -14.09
C ALA A 403 38.37 -15.08 -13.06
N GLU A 404 37.52 -14.08 -12.85
CA GLU A 404 36.30 -14.18 -12.03
C GLU A 404 35.34 -15.24 -12.59
N TYR A 405 35.21 -15.37 -13.91
CA TYR A 405 34.41 -16.43 -14.54
C TYR A 405 34.98 -17.83 -14.23
N ALA A 406 36.31 -18.01 -14.27
CA ALA A 406 36.94 -19.27 -13.87
C ALA A 406 36.78 -19.55 -12.35
N GLN A 407 36.81 -18.51 -11.51
CA GLN A 407 36.54 -18.61 -10.08
C GLN A 407 35.07 -19.03 -9.81
N MET A 408 34.12 -18.46 -10.55
CA MET A 408 32.71 -18.85 -10.51
C MET A 408 32.53 -20.34 -10.82
N TRP A 409 33.19 -20.87 -11.86
CA TRP A 409 33.18 -22.30 -12.16
C TRP A 409 33.73 -23.15 -11.01
N LYS A 410 34.86 -22.77 -10.38
CA LYS A 410 35.40 -23.49 -9.21
C LYS A 410 34.42 -23.49 -8.03
N ALA A 411 33.85 -22.32 -7.72
CA ALA A 411 32.87 -22.17 -6.65
C ALA A 411 31.57 -22.97 -6.92
N ALA A 412 31.14 -23.05 -8.18
CA ALA A 412 29.96 -23.80 -8.60
C ALA A 412 30.18 -25.33 -8.56
N LEU A 413 31.37 -25.80 -8.95
CA LEU A 413 31.74 -27.22 -8.80
C LEU A 413 31.75 -27.63 -7.33
N GLY A 414 32.35 -26.82 -6.44
CA GLY A 414 32.33 -27.08 -5.00
C GLY A 414 30.91 -27.08 -4.42
N GLY A 415 30.06 -26.13 -4.82
CA GLY A 415 28.64 -26.11 -4.42
C GLY A 415 27.86 -27.35 -4.90
N GLY A 416 28.13 -27.83 -6.13
CA GLY A 416 27.55 -29.06 -6.65
C GLY A 416 27.99 -30.30 -5.88
N LEU A 417 29.29 -30.42 -5.56
CA LEU A 417 29.83 -31.52 -4.75
C LEU A 417 29.22 -31.55 -3.34
N LEU A 418 29.10 -30.40 -2.66
CA LEU A 418 28.42 -30.32 -1.35
C LEU A 418 26.95 -30.74 -1.44
N THR A 419 26.28 -30.44 -2.57
CA THR A 419 24.89 -30.84 -2.81
C THR A 419 24.72 -32.37 -2.90
N VAL A 420 25.76 -33.15 -3.22
CA VAL A 420 25.70 -34.62 -3.22
C VAL A 420 25.36 -35.15 -1.82
N GLY A 421 26.10 -34.70 -0.80
CA GLY A 421 25.82 -35.05 0.60
C GLY A 421 24.43 -34.58 1.03
N THR A 422 24.03 -33.38 0.60
CA THR A 422 22.70 -32.81 0.89
C THR A 422 21.56 -33.71 0.33
N ALA A 423 21.71 -34.19 -0.90
CA ALA A 423 20.74 -35.09 -1.54
C ALA A 423 20.72 -36.48 -0.89
N ALA A 424 21.90 -37.04 -0.58
CA ALA A 424 22.01 -38.33 0.11
C ALA A 424 21.36 -38.30 1.50
N ILE A 425 21.67 -37.30 2.33
CA ILE A 425 21.08 -37.10 3.66
C ILE A 425 19.55 -36.96 3.56
N LYS A 426 19.05 -36.19 2.58
CA LYS A 426 17.60 -36.02 2.39
C LYS A 426 16.90 -37.35 2.10
N LEU A 427 17.48 -38.19 1.23
CA LEU A 427 16.91 -39.51 0.93
C LEU A 427 16.95 -40.42 2.17
N MET A 428 18.04 -40.40 2.94
CA MET A 428 18.11 -41.13 4.21
C MET A 428 17.07 -40.68 5.24
N VAL A 429 16.72 -39.39 5.28
CA VAL A 429 15.65 -38.85 6.15
C VAL A 429 14.28 -39.35 5.68
N THR A 430 13.96 -39.23 4.39
CA THR A 430 12.68 -39.69 3.81
C THR A 430 12.44 -41.20 4.01
N HIS A 431 13.49 -42.04 3.98
CA HIS A 431 13.33 -43.50 4.11
C HIS A 431 13.22 -44.02 5.56
N ARG A 432 13.26 -43.16 6.58
CA ARG A 432 13.15 -43.59 7.99
C ARG A 432 11.72 -43.74 8.51
N GLY A 433 10.70 -43.47 7.69
CA GLY A 433 9.29 -43.56 8.10
C GLY A 433 8.92 -42.59 9.24
N LEU A 434 9.58 -41.44 9.28
CA LEU A 434 9.37 -40.43 10.32
C LEU A 434 8.01 -39.74 10.16
N PRO A 435 7.43 -39.18 11.25
CA PRO A 435 6.25 -38.34 11.14
C PRO A 435 6.49 -37.18 10.15
N PRO A 436 5.54 -36.82 9.26
CA PRO A 436 5.78 -35.88 8.17
C PRO A 436 6.39 -34.53 8.59
N PHE A 437 5.98 -33.99 9.74
CA PHE A 437 6.57 -32.76 10.30
C PHE A 437 8.05 -32.91 10.63
N ILE A 438 8.45 -34.03 11.23
CA ILE A 438 9.85 -34.31 11.59
C ILE A 438 10.68 -34.57 10.33
N GLU A 439 10.12 -35.26 9.33
CA GLU A 439 10.79 -35.45 8.03
C GLU A 439 11.08 -34.10 7.36
N GLY A 440 10.07 -33.25 7.19
CA GLY A 440 10.24 -31.93 6.56
C GLY A 440 11.13 -30.99 7.36
N PHE A 441 11.08 -31.05 8.69
CA PHE A 441 11.96 -30.26 9.56
C PHE A 441 13.42 -30.68 9.41
N LEU A 442 13.71 -31.98 9.43
CA LEU A 442 15.08 -32.49 9.26
C LEU A 442 15.59 -32.28 7.83
N ALA A 443 14.75 -32.44 6.81
CA ALA A 443 15.09 -32.10 5.44
C ALA A 443 15.38 -30.59 5.30
N GLY A 444 14.55 -29.74 5.91
CA GLY A 444 14.73 -28.29 5.92
C GLY A 444 16.00 -27.84 6.66
N LEU A 445 16.32 -28.48 7.78
CA LEU A 445 17.55 -28.25 8.54
C LEU A 445 18.80 -28.68 7.74
N ASN A 446 18.77 -29.86 7.10
CA ASN A 446 19.82 -30.33 6.18
C ASN A 446 20.05 -29.31 5.04
N TYR A 447 18.98 -28.83 4.41
CA TYR A 447 19.08 -27.80 3.37
C TYR A 447 19.65 -26.47 3.91
N ALA A 448 19.16 -25.99 5.06
CA ALA A 448 19.62 -24.76 5.69
C ALA A 448 21.11 -24.81 6.04
N ILE A 449 21.57 -25.89 6.66
CA ILE A 449 22.99 -26.13 6.97
C ILE A 449 23.81 -26.14 5.68
N SER A 450 23.42 -26.91 4.67
CA SER A 450 24.12 -26.97 3.39
C SER A 450 24.22 -25.61 2.71
N PHE A 451 23.15 -24.82 2.73
CA PHE A 451 23.13 -23.48 2.12
C PHE A 451 23.95 -22.44 2.89
N VAL A 452 24.06 -22.56 4.21
CA VAL A 452 24.95 -21.72 5.05
C VAL A 452 26.42 -22.13 4.88
N LEU A 453 26.72 -23.43 4.80
CA LEU A 453 28.08 -23.92 4.51
C LEU A 453 28.54 -23.44 3.12
N MET A 454 27.68 -23.51 2.10
CA MET A 454 28.00 -22.94 0.78
C MET A 454 28.35 -21.46 0.86
N GLN A 455 27.58 -20.66 1.62
CA GLN A 455 27.86 -19.23 1.81
C GLN A 455 29.21 -19.00 2.49
N ASN A 456 29.47 -19.71 3.60
CA ASN A 456 30.67 -19.53 4.42
C ASN A 456 31.96 -19.96 3.71
N TYR A 457 31.88 -20.93 2.79
CA TYR A 457 33.01 -21.37 1.94
C TYR A 457 33.06 -20.66 0.58
N HIS A 458 32.27 -19.60 0.37
CA HIS A 458 32.16 -18.85 -0.89
C HIS A 458 31.84 -19.72 -2.12
N LEU A 459 31.12 -20.82 -1.91
CA LEU A 459 30.63 -21.70 -2.97
C LEU A 459 29.41 -21.08 -3.66
N ALA A 460 29.29 -21.31 -4.96
CA ALA A 460 28.21 -20.72 -5.77
C ALA A 460 27.05 -21.71 -5.92
N LEU A 461 25.82 -21.22 -5.69
CA LEU A 461 24.58 -21.93 -6.02
C LEU A 461 23.73 -21.04 -6.94
N ALA A 462 23.48 -21.51 -8.15
CA ALA A 462 22.88 -20.73 -9.24
C ALA A 462 21.47 -20.20 -8.99
N THR A 463 20.76 -20.75 -8.02
CA THR A 463 19.34 -20.45 -7.78
C THR A 463 19.11 -19.29 -6.79
N LYS A 464 20.11 -18.92 -5.98
CA LYS A 464 20.01 -17.78 -5.04
C LYS A 464 20.20 -16.42 -5.71
N GLN A 465 21.20 -16.33 -6.59
CA GLN A 465 21.66 -15.08 -7.21
C GLN A 465 20.59 -14.34 -8.07
N PRO A 466 19.69 -15.00 -8.83
CA PRO A 466 18.79 -14.32 -9.77
C PRO A 466 17.86 -13.32 -9.08
N SER A 467 17.33 -13.68 -7.91
CA SER A 467 16.44 -12.81 -7.13
C SER A 467 17.16 -11.54 -6.69
N MET A 468 18.41 -11.67 -6.23
CA MET A 468 19.27 -10.57 -5.80
C MET A 468 19.56 -9.61 -6.98
N THR A 469 19.85 -10.16 -8.16
CA THR A 469 20.20 -9.36 -9.35
C THR A 469 19.05 -8.51 -9.90
N GLY A 470 17.79 -8.92 -9.70
CA GLY A 470 16.62 -8.16 -10.15
C GLY A 470 16.49 -6.79 -9.47
N ALA A 471 16.99 -6.66 -8.24
CA ALA A 471 17.01 -5.42 -7.48
C ALA A 471 17.92 -4.35 -8.11
N THR A 472 19.19 -4.71 -8.31
CA THR A 472 20.19 -3.82 -8.93
C THR A 472 19.84 -3.52 -10.38
N LEU A 473 19.26 -4.48 -11.11
CA LEU A 473 18.79 -4.25 -12.48
C LEU A 473 17.71 -3.16 -12.55
N ALA A 474 16.73 -3.18 -11.65
CA ALA A 474 15.72 -2.11 -11.58
C ALA A 474 16.36 -0.75 -11.27
N ARG A 475 17.28 -0.69 -10.28
CA ARG A 475 18.01 0.54 -9.93
C ARG A 475 18.70 1.18 -11.15
N ILE A 476 19.34 0.37 -11.99
CA ILE A 476 19.92 0.82 -13.26
C ILE A 476 18.81 1.34 -14.17
N ILE A 477 17.72 0.58 -14.38
CA ILE A 477 16.57 0.98 -15.20
C ILE A 477 15.96 2.32 -14.79
N HIS A 478 15.74 2.59 -13.50
CA HIS A 478 15.19 3.86 -13.04
C HIS A 478 16.13 5.04 -13.33
N ASN A 479 17.45 4.79 -13.26
CA ASN A 479 18.48 5.77 -13.60
C ASN A 479 18.69 5.94 -15.12
N CYS A 480 18.17 5.03 -15.96
CA CYS A 480 18.20 5.07 -17.42
C CYS A 480 17.11 5.97 -18.04
N LYS A 481 17.09 7.27 -17.70
CA LYS A 481 16.37 8.27 -18.52
C LYS A 481 17.17 8.75 -19.73
N ASP A 482 18.48 8.56 -19.71
CA ASP A 482 19.39 8.85 -20.83
C ASP A 482 19.72 7.61 -21.67
N THR A 483 19.75 7.78 -22.98
CA THR A 483 20.07 6.73 -23.97
C THR A 483 21.44 6.07 -23.73
N SER A 484 22.41 6.81 -23.19
CA SER A 484 23.78 6.33 -22.89
C SER A 484 23.85 5.25 -21.80
N LYS A 485 22.85 5.18 -20.92
CA LYS A 485 22.80 4.19 -19.83
C LYS A 485 22.16 2.86 -20.25
N VAL A 486 21.57 2.79 -21.43
CA VAL A 486 21.00 1.53 -21.97
C VAL A 486 22.08 0.48 -22.20
N ASP A 487 23.29 0.90 -22.60
CA ASP A 487 24.41 -0.02 -22.80
C ASP A 487 24.97 -0.56 -21.47
N GLU A 488 24.90 0.24 -20.39
CA GLU A 488 25.25 -0.21 -19.04
C GLU A 488 24.29 -1.31 -18.57
N LEU A 489 22.98 -1.09 -18.77
CA LEU A 489 21.94 -2.07 -18.50
C LEU A 489 22.15 -3.38 -19.26
N ILE A 490 22.44 -3.28 -20.57
CA ILE A 490 22.75 -4.43 -21.44
C ILE A 490 23.97 -5.20 -20.91
N ARG A 491 25.08 -4.52 -20.62
CA ARG A 491 26.30 -5.13 -20.07
C ARG A 491 26.03 -5.82 -18.73
N TYR A 492 25.20 -5.23 -17.87
CA TYR A 492 24.83 -5.82 -16.58
C TYR A 492 24.02 -7.12 -16.77
N VAL A 493 23.02 -7.13 -17.66
CA VAL A 493 22.25 -8.35 -18.00
C VAL A 493 23.15 -9.45 -18.57
N GLN A 494 24.09 -9.12 -19.46
CA GLN A 494 25.06 -10.07 -20.00
C GLN A 494 25.94 -10.69 -18.89
N ARG A 495 26.44 -9.87 -17.95
CA ARG A 495 27.22 -10.34 -16.80
C ARG A 495 26.42 -11.26 -15.88
N ILE A 496 25.14 -10.94 -15.63
CA ILE A 496 24.23 -11.82 -14.87
C ILE A 496 24.06 -13.15 -15.60
N PHE A 497 23.65 -13.13 -16.87
CA PHE A 497 23.29 -14.34 -17.62
C PHE A 497 24.43 -15.36 -17.67
N ARG A 498 25.65 -14.95 -18.07
CA ARG A 498 26.82 -15.86 -18.12
C ARG A 498 27.16 -16.44 -16.75
N THR A 499 27.04 -15.63 -15.70
CA THR A 499 27.33 -16.04 -14.32
C THR A 499 26.30 -17.07 -13.83
N GLN A 500 25.00 -16.83 -14.04
CA GLN A 500 23.94 -17.78 -13.68
C GLN A 500 24.11 -19.11 -14.42
N LEU A 501 24.43 -19.05 -15.71
CA LEU A 501 24.62 -20.24 -16.53
C LEU A 501 25.84 -21.05 -16.09
N ALA A 502 26.99 -20.40 -15.84
CA ALA A 502 28.19 -21.04 -15.31
C ALA A 502 27.96 -21.69 -13.95
N ALA A 503 27.28 -20.97 -13.04
CA ALA A 503 26.90 -21.51 -11.73
C ALA A 503 26.00 -22.75 -11.89
N ALA A 504 24.98 -22.68 -12.74
CA ALA A 504 24.01 -23.76 -12.90
C ALA A 504 24.64 -25.01 -13.52
N LEU A 505 25.39 -24.85 -14.61
CA LEU A 505 26.08 -25.96 -15.27
C LEU A 505 27.15 -26.56 -14.37
N GLY A 506 27.94 -25.74 -13.66
CA GLY A 506 28.91 -26.21 -12.68
C GLY A 506 28.26 -27.02 -11.55
N ASN A 507 27.16 -26.52 -10.99
CA ASN A 507 26.38 -27.25 -9.98
C ASN A 507 25.83 -28.59 -10.52
N ILE A 508 25.21 -28.59 -11.70
CA ILE A 508 24.59 -29.78 -12.32
C ILE A 508 25.64 -30.86 -12.64
N ILE A 509 26.76 -30.46 -13.24
CA ILE A 509 27.85 -31.39 -13.60
C ILE A 509 28.47 -32.00 -12.34
N ALA A 510 28.82 -31.17 -11.35
CA ALA A 510 29.45 -31.65 -10.13
C ALA A 510 28.52 -32.50 -9.25
N VAL A 511 27.24 -32.13 -9.11
CA VAL A 511 26.29 -32.95 -8.33
C VAL A 511 25.97 -34.25 -9.06
N GLY A 512 25.86 -34.24 -10.39
CA GLY A 512 25.60 -35.43 -11.19
C GLY A 512 26.77 -36.42 -11.11
N ALA A 513 27.98 -35.98 -11.46
CA ALA A 513 29.18 -36.81 -11.41
C ALA A 513 29.52 -37.25 -9.97
N GLY A 514 29.41 -36.34 -9.00
CA GLY A 514 29.67 -36.64 -7.59
C GLY A 514 28.67 -37.64 -6.99
N ALA A 515 27.39 -37.59 -7.39
CA ALA A 515 26.39 -38.59 -7.01
C ALA A 515 26.68 -39.98 -7.60
N VAL A 516 27.15 -40.05 -8.86
CA VAL A 516 27.60 -41.31 -9.47
C VAL A 516 28.77 -41.89 -8.68
N VAL A 517 29.81 -41.09 -8.41
CA VAL A 517 30.98 -41.51 -7.62
C VAL A 517 30.58 -41.94 -6.21
N PHE A 518 29.76 -41.16 -5.51
CA PHE A 518 29.24 -41.50 -4.19
C PHE A 518 28.49 -42.85 -4.20
N SER A 519 27.58 -43.06 -5.16
CA SER A 519 26.80 -44.30 -5.26
C SER A 519 27.67 -45.53 -5.59
N ILE A 520 28.77 -45.35 -6.33
CA ILE A 520 29.75 -46.43 -6.59
C ILE A 520 30.53 -46.74 -5.31
N LEU A 521 31.09 -45.73 -4.65
CA LEU A 521 31.84 -45.90 -3.40
C LEU A 521 30.97 -46.52 -2.30
N TRP A 522 29.70 -46.10 -2.19
CA TRP A 522 28.74 -46.70 -1.27
C TRP A 522 28.54 -48.19 -1.56
N LYS A 523 28.31 -48.56 -2.84
CA LYS A 523 28.11 -49.97 -3.22
C LYS A 523 29.34 -50.83 -2.94
N LEU A 524 30.55 -50.28 -3.12
CA LEU A 524 31.80 -50.96 -2.78
C LEU A 524 31.99 -51.14 -1.26
N ALA A 525 31.57 -50.16 -0.45
CA ALA A 525 31.74 -50.19 1.00
C ALA A 525 30.63 -50.99 1.74
N ALA A 526 29.39 -50.88 1.30
CA ALA A 526 28.21 -51.46 1.97
C ALA A 526 27.70 -52.77 1.31
N GLY A 527 28.24 -53.16 0.16
CA GLY A 527 27.80 -54.34 -0.61
C GLY A 527 26.46 -54.20 -1.34
N SER A 528 25.63 -53.21 -0.98
CA SER A 528 24.33 -52.94 -1.61
C SER A 528 24.28 -51.57 -2.31
N PRO A 529 23.36 -51.36 -3.29
CA PRO A 529 23.06 -50.02 -3.79
C PRO A 529 22.64 -49.05 -2.65
N PHE A 530 22.83 -47.75 -2.87
CA PHE A 530 22.43 -46.72 -1.90
C PHE A 530 20.91 -46.57 -1.81
N LEU A 531 20.19 -46.68 -2.94
CA LEU A 531 18.73 -46.63 -3.00
C LEU A 531 18.13 -47.98 -3.39
N SER A 532 16.94 -48.27 -2.87
CA SER A 532 16.13 -49.39 -3.33
C SER A 532 15.70 -49.20 -4.80
N ALA A 533 15.36 -50.30 -5.48
CA ALA A 533 14.90 -50.24 -6.87
C ALA A 533 13.63 -49.38 -7.05
N GLU A 534 12.71 -49.41 -6.08
CA GLU A 534 11.48 -48.61 -6.08
C GLU A 534 11.78 -47.12 -5.91
N THR A 535 12.64 -46.76 -4.95
CA THR A 535 13.09 -45.38 -4.73
C THR A 535 13.81 -44.82 -5.97
N ALA A 536 14.68 -45.62 -6.58
CA ALA A 536 15.41 -45.23 -7.79
C ALA A 536 14.45 -44.94 -8.96
N ASP A 537 13.44 -45.80 -9.15
CA ASP A 537 12.39 -45.61 -10.15
C ASP A 537 11.55 -44.36 -9.85
N TYR A 538 11.17 -44.12 -8.59
CA TYR A 538 10.44 -42.92 -8.17
C TYR A 538 11.25 -41.65 -8.44
N ALA A 539 12.53 -41.63 -8.04
CA ALA A 539 13.43 -40.49 -8.27
C ALA A 539 13.43 -40.05 -9.73
N VAL A 540 13.62 -40.99 -10.68
CA VAL A 540 13.62 -40.71 -12.12
C VAL A 540 12.23 -40.30 -12.63
N LYS A 541 11.16 -41.04 -12.27
CA LYS A 541 9.79 -40.76 -12.73
C LYS A 541 9.24 -39.42 -12.21
N SER A 542 9.68 -39.00 -11.02
CA SER A 542 9.20 -37.78 -10.35
C SER A 542 9.58 -36.47 -11.05
N LEU A 543 10.55 -36.49 -11.99
CA LEU A 543 10.89 -35.33 -12.84
C LEU A 543 10.24 -35.33 -14.22
N ASN A 544 9.25 -36.18 -14.49
CA ASN A 544 8.56 -36.16 -15.78
C ASN A 544 7.82 -34.80 -15.98
N PRO A 545 8.22 -33.95 -16.96
CA PRO A 545 7.69 -32.59 -17.09
C PRO A 545 6.18 -32.53 -17.34
N LEU A 546 5.60 -33.59 -17.93
CA LEU A 546 4.20 -33.66 -18.32
C LEU A 546 3.32 -34.42 -17.31
N ARG A 547 3.87 -35.39 -16.57
CA ARG A 547 3.08 -36.33 -15.77
C ARG A 547 3.23 -36.19 -14.25
N SER A 548 4.31 -35.61 -13.74
CA SER A 548 4.58 -35.50 -12.29
C SER A 548 4.42 -34.09 -11.73
N GLY A 549 3.75 -33.19 -12.45
CA GLY A 549 3.56 -31.79 -12.02
C GLY A 549 4.83 -30.94 -11.98
N THR A 550 5.97 -31.45 -12.50
CA THR A 550 7.29 -30.81 -12.39
C THR A 550 7.30 -29.34 -12.84
N ILE A 551 6.56 -28.97 -13.89
CA ILE A 551 6.42 -27.57 -14.33
C ILE A 551 5.85 -26.69 -13.20
N PHE A 552 4.75 -27.09 -12.58
CA PHE A 552 4.11 -26.33 -11.49
C PHE A 552 5.02 -26.25 -10.26
N TYR A 553 5.58 -27.38 -9.83
CA TYR A 553 6.45 -27.43 -8.66
C TYR A 553 7.79 -26.69 -8.85
N ALA A 554 8.35 -26.67 -10.07
CA ALA A 554 9.54 -25.88 -10.37
C ALA A 554 9.25 -24.37 -10.41
N ALA A 555 8.08 -23.97 -10.90
CA ALA A 555 7.61 -22.58 -10.83
C ALA A 555 7.37 -22.16 -9.37
N LEU A 556 6.69 -22.98 -8.57
CA LEU A 556 6.52 -22.79 -7.12
C LEU A 556 7.88 -22.66 -6.41
N THR A 557 8.85 -23.49 -6.77
CA THR A 557 10.23 -23.41 -6.23
C THR A 557 10.89 -22.08 -6.63
N GLY A 558 10.62 -21.55 -7.82
CA GLY A 558 11.02 -20.19 -8.21
C GLY A 558 10.39 -19.10 -7.33
N VAL A 559 9.13 -19.26 -6.92
CA VAL A 559 8.49 -18.36 -5.93
C VAL A 559 9.18 -18.47 -4.57
N ILE A 560 9.50 -19.69 -4.11
CA ILE A 560 10.21 -19.94 -2.84
C ILE A 560 11.61 -19.30 -2.85
N LEU A 561 12.36 -19.42 -3.95
CA LEU A 561 13.67 -18.77 -4.12
C LEU A 561 13.56 -17.24 -4.00
N TRP A 562 12.57 -16.63 -4.65
CA TRP A 562 12.31 -15.19 -4.53
C TRP A 562 11.92 -14.79 -3.10
N LEU A 563 10.98 -15.50 -2.47
CA LEU A 563 10.56 -15.24 -1.09
C LEU A 563 11.73 -15.35 -0.10
N SER A 564 12.64 -16.32 -0.29
CA SER A 564 13.82 -16.47 0.57
C SER A 564 14.80 -15.30 0.44
N SER A 565 14.95 -14.71 -0.75
CA SER A 565 15.77 -13.51 -0.95
C SER A 565 15.16 -12.27 -0.27
N LEU A 566 13.83 -12.13 -0.35
CA LEU A 566 13.08 -11.08 0.33
C LEU A 566 13.21 -11.21 1.86
N ALA A 567 13.14 -12.44 2.38
CA ALA A 567 13.35 -12.73 3.79
C ALA A 567 14.79 -12.42 4.24
N GLY A 568 15.81 -12.71 3.41
CA GLY A 568 17.20 -12.33 3.69
C GLY A 568 17.36 -10.82 3.88
N GLY A 569 16.89 -10.01 2.92
CA GLY A 569 16.92 -8.54 3.03
C GLY A 569 16.08 -7.99 4.19
N TRP A 570 14.97 -8.65 4.53
CA TRP A 570 14.15 -8.28 5.69
C TRP A 570 14.85 -8.59 7.03
N ILE A 571 15.52 -9.74 7.16
CA ILE A 571 16.28 -10.13 8.35
C ILE A 571 17.48 -9.19 8.57
N GLU A 572 18.19 -8.81 7.51
CA GLU A 572 19.27 -7.82 7.57
C GLU A 572 18.77 -6.45 8.03
N ASN A 573 17.70 -5.95 7.41
CA ASN A 573 17.05 -4.71 7.82
C ASN A 573 16.55 -4.76 9.28
N TRP A 574 15.98 -5.89 9.72
CA TRP A 574 15.56 -6.11 11.11
C TRP A 574 16.75 -6.06 12.07
N ALA A 575 17.87 -6.70 11.73
CA ALA A 575 19.08 -6.71 12.57
C ALA A 575 19.69 -5.31 12.69
N ILE A 576 19.74 -4.54 11.60
CA ILE A 576 20.28 -3.18 11.60
C ILE A 576 19.35 -2.21 12.32
N TYR A 577 18.03 -2.33 12.13
CA TYR A 577 17.03 -1.52 12.84
C TYR A 577 17.11 -1.69 14.37
N HIS A 578 17.29 -2.92 14.85
CA HIS A 578 17.49 -3.23 16.27
C HIS A 578 18.94 -3.02 16.75
N GLN A 579 19.82 -2.49 15.91
CA GLN A 579 21.25 -2.28 16.20
C GLN A 579 21.97 -3.55 16.69
N LEU A 580 21.56 -4.75 16.23
CA LEU A 580 22.16 -6.03 16.64
C LEU A 580 23.68 -6.05 16.49
N PRO A 581 24.28 -5.57 15.38
CA PRO A 581 25.74 -5.49 15.26
C PRO A 581 26.39 -4.72 16.41
N ARG A 582 25.79 -3.60 16.81
CA ARG A 582 26.29 -2.79 17.93
C ARG A 582 26.11 -3.52 19.26
N ALA A 583 24.93 -4.10 19.49
CA ALA A 583 24.64 -4.88 20.70
C ALA A 583 25.56 -6.12 20.84
N ILE A 584 25.99 -6.71 19.72
CA ILE A 584 26.99 -7.79 19.67
C ILE A 584 28.38 -7.26 20.05
N ALA A 585 28.80 -6.12 19.50
CA ALA A 585 30.10 -5.51 19.79
C ALA A 585 30.22 -5.04 21.26
N GLU A 586 29.14 -4.44 21.79
CA GLU A 586 29.04 -3.91 23.16
C GLU A 586 28.57 -4.97 24.19
N HIS A 587 28.50 -6.25 23.81
CA HIS A 587 27.92 -7.29 24.67
C HIS A 587 28.74 -7.54 25.95
N ARG A 588 28.06 -7.80 27.08
CA ARG A 588 28.69 -8.05 28.40
C ARG A 588 29.75 -9.16 28.42
N TRP A 589 29.68 -10.12 27.49
CA TRP A 589 30.69 -11.17 27.34
C TRP A 589 32.02 -10.69 26.73
N GLY A 590 32.14 -9.42 26.31
CA GLY A 590 33.39 -8.84 25.83
C GLY A 590 34.49 -8.83 26.90
N ALA A 591 34.11 -8.76 28.17
CA ALA A 591 35.02 -8.93 29.31
C ALA A 591 35.66 -10.34 29.35
N ALA A 592 34.98 -11.36 28.81
CA ALA A 592 35.47 -12.75 28.78
C ALA A 592 36.11 -13.13 27.42
N LEU A 593 35.60 -12.60 26.31
CA LEU A 593 36.00 -12.99 24.94
C LEU A 593 36.99 -12.03 24.26
N LYS A 594 37.39 -10.96 24.95
CA LYS A 594 38.11 -9.76 24.44
C LYS A 594 37.24 -8.89 23.50
N PRO A 595 37.25 -7.55 23.64
CA PRO A 595 36.46 -6.65 22.80
C PRO A 595 36.68 -6.82 21.29
N ASP A 596 37.94 -7.01 20.86
CA ASP A 596 38.29 -7.18 19.43
C ASP A 596 37.62 -8.40 18.79
N THR A 597 37.39 -9.46 19.57
CA THR A 597 36.71 -10.68 19.09
C THR A 597 35.24 -10.39 18.81
N LEU A 598 34.58 -9.61 19.68
CA LEU A 598 33.18 -9.20 19.48
C LEU A 598 33.03 -8.19 18.34
N LEU A 599 34.00 -7.29 18.15
CA LEU A 599 34.03 -6.40 16.98
C LEU A 599 34.16 -7.19 15.67
N ARG A 600 35.06 -8.18 15.60
CA ARG A 600 35.19 -9.07 14.44
C ARG A 600 33.93 -9.92 14.21
N PHE A 601 33.30 -10.40 15.28
CA PHE A 601 32.06 -11.16 15.18
C PHE A 601 30.88 -10.27 14.73
N SER A 602 30.81 -9.01 15.20
CA SER A 602 29.84 -8.00 14.76
C SER A 602 29.98 -7.66 13.28
N ASP A 603 31.20 -7.44 12.80
CA ASP A 603 31.49 -7.20 11.38
C ASP A 603 31.15 -8.42 10.51
N SER A 604 31.53 -9.62 10.95
CA SER A 604 31.19 -10.88 10.29
C SER A 604 29.68 -11.13 10.25
N PHE A 605 28.97 -10.90 11.35
CA PHE A 605 27.51 -11.00 11.44
C PHE A 605 26.86 -10.02 10.47
N SER A 606 27.26 -8.74 10.49
CA SER A 606 26.73 -7.70 9.59
C SER A 606 26.88 -8.07 8.12
N LYS A 607 28.04 -8.60 7.74
CA LYS A 607 28.33 -9.01 6.35
C LYS A 607 27.58 -10.27 5.89
N ASN A 608 27.14 -11.12 6.81
CA ASN A 608 26.57 -12.43 6.46
C ASN A 608 25.09 -12.62 6.84
N ILE A 609 24.51 -11.78 7.70
CA ILE A 609 23.17 -12.00 8.26
C ILE A 609 22.06 -12.12 7.20
N ALA A 610 22.11 -11.34 6.11
CA ALA A 610 21.17 -11.47 5.00
C ALA A 610 21.30 -12.82 4.29
N GLY A 611 22.55 -13.23 4.02
CA GLY A 611 22.89 -14.48 3.35
C GLY A 611 22.53 -15.70 4.20
N TRP A 612 22.80 -15.66 5.50
CA TRP A 612 22.38 -16.70 6.45
C TRP A 612 20.85 -16.76 6.58
N GLY A 613 20.20 -15.62 6.82
CA GLY A 613 18.74 -15.53 6.96
C GLY A 613 18.02 -16.08 5.73
N GLY A 614 18.39 -15.61 4.53
CA GLY A 614 17.83 -16.13 3.27
C GLY A 614 18.12 -17.61 3.03
N SER A 615 19.31 -18.09 3.41
CA SER A 615 19.68 -19.52 3.29
C SER A 615 18.89 -20.43 4.24
N ILE A 616 18.68 -19.99 5.48
CA ILE A 616 17.91 -20.72 6.50
C ILE A 616 16.43 -20.77 6.11
N VAL A 617 15.85 -19.63 5.73
CA VAL A 617 14.47 -19.55 5.24
C VAL A 617 14.28 -20.40 3.99
N LEU A 618 15.20 -20.33 3.01
CA LEU A 618 15.15 -21.19 1.83
C LEU A 618 15.16 -22.67 2.23
N GLY A 619 16.08 -23.08 3.11
CA GLY A 619 16.19 -24.47 3.57
C GLY A 619 14.88 -24.99 4.15
N PHE A 620 14.33 -24.28 5.15
CA PHE A 620 13.06 -24.68 5.75
C PHE A 620 11.87 -24.59 4.79
N MET A 621 11.81 -23.63 3.88
CA MET A 621 10.73 -23.59 2.87
C MET A 621 10.80 -24.80 1.92
N LEU A 622 11.97 -25.18 1.43
CA LEU A 622 12.12 -26.35 0.55
C LEU A 622 11.79 -27.67 1.27
N GLY A 623 12.07 -27.76 2.58
CA GLY A 623 11.78 -28.94 3.41
C GLY A 623 10.32 -29.04 3.89
N MET A 624 9.72 -27.92 4.30
CA MET A 624 8.39 -27.90 4.91
C MET A 624 7.23 -27.72 3.91
N THR A 625 7.47 -27.16 2.72
CA THR A 625 6.39 -26.95 1.72
C THR A 625 5.63 -28.24 1.38
N PRO A 626 6.28 -29.41 1.16
CA PRO A 626 5.56 -30.66 0.93
C PRO A 626 4.70 -31.10 2.12
N VAL A 627 5.20 -30.90 3.35
CA VAL A 627 4.48 -31.23 4.59
C VAL A 627 3.24 -30.36 4.75
N PHE A 628 3.36 -29.05 4.54
CA PHE A 628 2.20 -28.14 4.58
C PHE A 628 1.17 -28.51 3.52
N GLY A 629 1.59 -28.86 2.30
CA GLY A 629 0.69 -29.39 1.28
C GLY A 629 -0.08 -30.60 1.78
N HIS A 630 0.64 -31.64 2.19
CA HIS A 630 0.04 -32.88 2.70
C HIS A 630 -0.92 -32.63 3.87
N PHE A 631 -0.58 -31.73 4.80
CA PHE A 631 -1.45 -31.37 5.93
C PHE A 631 -2.79 -30.76 5.49
N PHE A 632 -2.79 -29.92 4.45
CA PHE A 632 -4.01 -29.33 3.89
C PHE A 632 -4.66 -30.17 2.77
N GLY A 633 -4.20 -31.40 2.53
CA GLY A 633 -4.69 -32.26 1.45
C GLY A 633 -4.34 -31.79 0.03
N VAL A 634 -3.40 -30.85 -0.11
CA VAL A 634 -2.93 -30.32 -1.39
C VAL A 634 -1.62 -31.02 -1.75
N PRO A 635 -1.49 -31.67 -2.93
CA PRO A 635 -0.22 -32.28 -3.33
C PRO A 635 0.78 -31.17 -3.71
N LEU A 636 1.47 -30.60 -2.73
CA LEU A 636 2.59 -29.68 -2.93
C LEU A 636 3.90 -30.48 -2.92
N ASP A 637 4.80 -30.15 -3.84
CA ASP A 637 6.15 -30.69 -3.90
C ASP A 637 7.10 -29.59 -4.40
N VAL A 638 8.39 -29.81 -4.25
CA VAL A 638 9.46 -28.84 -4.50
C VAL A 638 10.45 -29.44 -5.49
N ARG A 639 10.68 -28.74 -6.61
CA ARG A 639 11.61 -29.15 -7.67
C ARG A 639 12.68 -28.07 -7.79
N HIS A 640 13.81 -28.32 -7.14
CA HIS A 640 15.00 -27.46 -7.18
C HIS A 640 16.08 -28.11 -8.02
N VAL A 641 16.51 -27.47 -9.11
CA VAL A 641 17.40 -28.03 -10.14
C VAL A 641 18.55 -28.89 -9.59
N THR A 642 19.41 -28.37 -8.70
CA THR A 642 20.58 -29.10 -8.21
C THR A 642 20.24 -30.32 -7.35
N LEU A 643 19.24 -30.21 -6.47
CA LEU A 643 18.79 -31.31 -5.61
C LEU A 643 18.08 -32.39 -6.43
N SER A 644 17.28 -31.98 -7.42
CA SER A 644 16.64 -32.85 -8.40
C SER A 644 17.67 -33.62 -9.23
N THR A 645 18.71 -32.96 -9.74
CA THR A 645 19.83 -33.61 -10.47
C THR A 645 20.54 -34.64 -9.59
N GLY A 646 20.92 -34.28 -8.35
CA GLY A 646 21.56 -35.22 -7.43
C GLY A 646 20.69 -36.44 -7.12
N THR A 647 19.40 -36.22 -6.85
CA THR A 647 18.42 -37.28 -6.57
C THR A 647 18.26 -38.23 -7.76
N VAL A 648 18.17 -37.71 -8.99
CA VAL A 648 18.08 -38.53 -10.21
C VAL A 648 19.38 -39.28 -10.48
N ALA A 649 20.55 -38.65 -10.30
CA ALA A 649 21.83 -39.31 -10.48
C ALA A 649 22.02 -40.49 -9.49
N LEU A 650 21.70 -40.29 -8.20
CA LEU A 650 21.70 -41.37 -7.20
C LEU A 650 20.72 -42.51 -7.59
N GLY A 651 19.55 -42.18 -8.14
CA GLY A 651 18.58 -43.16 -8.65
C GLY A 651 19.12 -43.99 -9.81
N ILE A 652 19.62 -43.33 -10.86
CA ILE A 652 20.16 -44.00 -12.05
C ILE A 652 21.31 -44.94 -11.67
N THR A 653 22.28 -44.47 -10.87
CA THR A 653 23.44 -45.30 -10.48
C THR A 653 23.06 -46.44 -9.54
N SER A 654 22.06 -46.26 -8.66
CA SER A 654 21.58 -47.34 -7.79
C SER A 654 20.88 -48.46 -8.55
N ARG A 655 20.16 -48.15 -9.64
CA ARG A 655 19.44 -49.16 -10.45
C ARG A 655 20.31 -49.85 -11.50
N GLY A 656 21.39 -49.20 -11.95
CA GLY A 656 22.34 -49.73 -12.93
C GLY A 656 22.00 -49.39 -14.39
N PRO A 657 22.78 -49.92 -15.36
CA PRO A 657 22.69 -49.53 -16.77
C PRO A 657 21.36 -49.89 -17.46
N GLU A 658 20.49 -50.68 -16.86
CA GLU A 658 19.15 -51.02 -17.39
C GLU A 658 18.22 -49.79 -17.56
N ILE A 659 18.50 -48.68 -16.88
CA ILE A 659 17.80 -47.39 -17.08
C ILE A 659 18.33 -46.63 -18.31
N LEU A 660 19.60 -46.82 -18.68
CA LEU A 660 20.27 -46.19 -19.82
C LEU A 660 19.78 -46.80 -21.15
N GLY A 661 18.59 -46.37 -21.56
CA GLY A 661 17.92 -46.83 -22.79
C GLY A 661 16.41 -46.59 -22.79
N ARG A 662 15.80 -46.31 -21.63
CA ARG A 662 14.37 -46.00 -21.52
C ARG A 662 14.13 -44.50 -21.69
N GLY A 663 13.06 -44.11 -22.39
CA GLY A 663 12.65 -42.71 -22.58
C GLY A 663 12.43 -41.92 -21.28
N ALA A 664 12.29 -42.60 -20.14
CA ALA A 664 12.29 -42.01 -18.81
C ALA A 664 13.53 -41.17 -18.50
N LEU A 665 14.73 -41.57 -18.97
CA LEU A 665 15.96 -40.79 -18.75
C LEU A 665 15.94 -39.47 -19.54
N ILE A 666 15.50 -39.50 -20.80
CA ILE A 666 15.34 -38.31 -21.63
C ILE A 666 14.32 -37.35 -21.00
N LEU A 667 13.19 -37.89 -20.52
CA LEU A 667 12.15 -37.11 -19.86
C LEU A 667 12.61 -36.52 -18.51
N ALA A 668 13.41 -37.25 -17.73
CA ALA A 668 14.00 -36.74 -16.49
C ALA A 668 15.02 -35.61 -16.76
N SER A 669 15.88 -35.77 -17.76
CA SER A 669 16.82 -34.73 -18.20
C SER A 669 16.10 -33.48 -18.73
N LEU A 670 15.03 -33.65 -19.52
CA LEU A 670 14.16 -32.56 -19.93
C LEU A 670 13.47 -31.91 -18.71
N GLY A 671 13.05 -32.70 -17.72
CA GLY A 671 12.54 -32.24 -16.44
C GLY A 671 13.53 -31.38 -15.66
N ILE A 672 14.82 -31.76 -15.62
CA ILE A 672 15.90 -30.97 -15.01
C ILE A 672 16.06 -29.64 -15.76
N ALA A 673 16.07 -29.65 -17.10
CA ALA A 673 16.19 -28.43 -17.92
C ALA A 673 14.99 -27.48 -17.73
N VAL A 674 13.77 -28.01 -17.72
CA VAL A 674 12.54 -27.26 -17.39
C VAL A 674 12.61 -26.71 -15.96
N THR A 675 13.08 -27.51 -15.01
CA THR A 675 13.24 -27.10 -13.60
C THR A 675 14.22 -25.94 -13.48
N PHE A 676 15.37 -26.01 -14.17
CA PHE A 676 16.35 -24.92 -14.23
C PHE A 676 15.73 -23.61 -14.73
N VAL A 677 15.08 -23.65 -15.90
CA VAL A 677 14.47 -22.46 -16.53
C VAL A 677 13.40 -21.84 -15.64
N LEU A 678 12.57 -22.65 -14.97
CA LEU A 678 11.48 -22.16 -14.13
C LEU A 678 11.96 -21.66 -12.75
N ASN A 679 12.90 -22.35 -12.11
CA ASN A 679 13.53 -21.87 -10.87
C ASN A 679 14.17 -20.49 -11.08
N LEU A 680 14.96 -20.35 -12.14
CA LEU A 680 15.65 -19.11 -12.53
C LEU A 680 14.66 -18.02 -12.97
N GLY A 681 13.82 -18.33 -13.95
CA GLY A 681 12.97 -17.37 -14.65
C GLY A 681 11.84 -16.80 -13.77
N VAL A 682 11.15 -17.63 -12.99
CA VAL A 682 10.06 -17.15 -12.11
C VAL A 682 10.64 -16.29 -10.99
N SER A 683 11.75 -16.73 -10.37
CA SER A 683 12.39 -16.00 -9.27
C SER A 683 12.88 -14.62 -9.71
N PHE A 684 13.57 -14.56 -10.86
CA PHE A 684 14.04 -13.31 -11.47
C PHE A 684 12.88 -12.40 -11.89
N TYR A 685 11.83 -12.94 -12.52
CA TYR A 685 10.66 -12.17 -12.94
C TYR A 685 9.95 -11.49 -11.75
N LEU A 686 9.78 -12.21 -10.63
CA LEU A 686 9.13 -11.67 -9.44
C LEU A 686 10.00 -10.59 -8.77
N ALA A 687 11.32 -10.81 -8.66
CA ALA A 687 12.26 -9.81 -8.15
C ALA A 687 12.24 -8.53 -8.99
N LEU A 688 12.40 -8.65 -10.31
CA LEU A 688 12.39 -7.52 -11.23
C LEU A 688 11.04 -6.78 -11.23
N ARG A 689 9.92 -7.51 -11.21
CA ARG A 689 8.57 -6.91 -11.16
C ARG A 689 8.32 -6.16 -9.85
N LEU A 690 8.77 -6.68 -8.71
CA LEU A 690 8.67 -5.98 -7.42
C LEU A 690 9.52 -4.70 -7.45
N ALA A 691 10.77 -4.80 -7.90
CA ALA A 691 11.72 -3.70 -7.91
C ALA A 691 11.30 -2.56 -8.86
N LEU A 692 10.86 -2.88 -10.09
CA LEU A 692 10.30 -1.90 -11.04
C LEU A 692 9.04 -1.20 -10.50
N ARG A 693 8.17 -1.95 -9.80
CA ARG A 693 6.96 -1.38 -9.16
C ARG A 693 7.32 -0.48 -7.96
N ALA A 694 8.37 -0.80 -7.22
CA ALA A 694 8.86 0.02 -6.12
C ALA A 694 9.46 1.36 -6.61
N GLN A 695 9.99 1.38 -7.84
CA GLN A 695 10.63 2.55 -8.47
C GLN A 695 9.73 3.30 -9.47
N ASP A 696 8.44 2.97 -9.51
CA ASP A 696 7.39 3.65 -10.29
C ASP A 696 7.68 3.78 -11.80
N VAL A 697 8.36 2.77 -12.37
CA VAL A 697 8.76 2.77 -13.78
C VAL A 697 7.55 2.53 -14.70
N SER A 698 7.46 3.29 -15.79
CA SER A 698 6.28 3.24 -16.66
C SER A 698 6.22 1.95 -17.49
N ARG A 699 5.01 1.49 -17.83
CA ARG A 699 4.81 0.32 -18.70
C ARG A 699 5.43 0.49 -20.11
N ARG A 700 5.62 1.73 -20.58
CA ARG A 700 6.23 1.99 -21.90
C ARG A 700 7.73 1.73 -21.86
N ASP A 701 8.39 2.16 -20.79
CA ASP A 701 9.84 1.98 -20.60
C ASP A 701 10.18 0.50 -20.47
N HIS A 702 9.36 -0.27 -19.74
CA HIS A 702 9.50 -1.74 -19.66
C HIS A 702 9.56 -2.42 -21.04
N LEU A 703 8.68 -2.03 -21.97
CA LEU A 703 8.62 -2.62 -23.31
C LEU A 703 9.82 -2.22 -24.17
N ASN A 704 10.28 -0.96 -24.05
CA ASN A 704 11.45 -0.47 -24.76
C ASN A 704 12.74 -1.19 -24.30
N ILE A 705 12.91 -1.39 -23.00
CA ILE A 705 14.03 -2.13 -22.41
C ILE A 705 14.04 -3.58 -22.89
N LEU A 706 12.89 -4.27 -22.83
CA LEU A 706 12.79 -5.66 -23.27
C LEU A 706 13.12 -5.81 -24.77
N ARG A 707 12.65 -4.87 -25.59
CA ARG A 707 12.95 -4.82 -27.03
C ARG A 707 14.43 -4.59 -27.32
N ASN A 708 15.09 -3.72 -26.57
CA ASN A 708 16.52 -3.44 -26.71
C ASN A 708 17.38 -4.65 -26.28
N LEU A 709 17.05 -5.29 -25.16
CA LEU A 709 17.71 -6.53 -24.71
C LEU A 709 17.56 -7.66 -25.73
N TRP A 710 16.36 -7.85 -26.29
CA TRP A 710 16.12 -8.85 -27.34
C TRP A 710 16.89 -8.55 -28.63
N ARG A 711 16.95 -7.28 -29.04
CA ARG A 711 17.77 -6.83 -30.18
C ARG A 711 19.26 -7.14 -29.94
N GLN A 712 19.79 -6.84 -28.76
CA GLN A 712 21.20 -7.14 -28.45
C GLN A 712 21.46 -8.65 -28.40
N PHE A 713 20.58 -9.43 -27.78
CA PHE A 713 20.71 -10.89 -27.71
C PHE A 713 20.80 -11.54 -29.11
N ARG A 714 20.04 -11.01 -30.08
CA ARG A 714 20.13 -11.44 -31.48
C ARG A 714 21.38 -10.93 -32.21
N ALA A 715 21.92 -9.78 -31.82
CA ALA A 715 23.08 -9.15 -32.48
C ALA A 715 24.42 -9.71 -31.98
N THR A 716 24.59 -9.84 -30.66
CA THR A 716 25.84 -10.35 -30.04
C THR A 716 25.56 -11.46 -29.01
N PRO A 717 24.97 -12.61 -29.43
CA PRO A 717 24.64 -13.70 -28.51
C PRO A 717 25.85 -14.20 -27.72
N ARG A 718 27.05 -14.21 -28.32
CA ARG A 718 28.30 -14.65 -27.69
C ARG A 718 28.61 -13.92 -26.36
N ASP A 719 28.29 -12.64 -26.26
CA ASP A 719 28.58 -11.80 -25.08
C ASP A 719 27.75 -12.20 -23.86
N PHE A 720 26.59 -12.82 -24.10
CA PHE A 720 25.74 -13.39 -23.04
C PHE A 720 26.31 -14.71 -22.50
N PHE A 721 27.10 -15.46 -23.28
CA PHE A 721 27.65 -16.76 -22.85
C PHE A 721 29.10 -16.69 -22.37
N PHE A 722 29.92 -15.76 -22.89
CA PHE A 722 31.36 -15.72 -22.63
C PHE A 722 31.85 -14.31 -22.24
N PRO A 723 32.75 -14.19 -21.26
CA PRO A 723 33.35 -12.90 -20.90
C PRO A 723 34.32 -12.38 -21.98
N PRO A 724 34.38 -11.04 -22.19
CA PRO A 724 35.30 -10.42 -23.14
C PRO A 724 36.77 -10.63 -22.73
N PRO A 725 37.73 -10.43 -23.66
CA PRO A 725 39.16 -10.40 -23.33
C PRO A 725 39.49 -9.27 -22.35
N GLN A 726 40.58 -9.41 -21.59
CA GLN A 726 40.98 -8.45 -20.53
C GLN A 726 41.32 -7.03 -21.02
N ASN A 727 41.48 -6.81 -22.32
CA ASN A 727 42.00 -5.55 -22.88
C ASN A 727 40.91 -4.51 -23.23
N SER A 728 39.63 -4.74 -22.88
CA SER A 728 38.64 -3.67 -22.89
C SER A 728 38.77 -2.87 -21.59
N PRO A 729 39.00 -1.54 -21.62
CA PRO A 729 39.30 -0.78 -20.41
C PRO A 729 38.17 -0.89 -19.40
N ALA A 730 38.50 -1.36 -18.20
CA ALA A 730 37.60 -1.34 -17.06
C ALA A 730 37.39 0.12 -16.64
N GLN A 731 36.35 0.77 -17.16
CA GLN A 731 35.88 2.02 -16.60
C GLN A 731 35.48 1.77 -15.15
N THR A 732 36.27 2.32 -14.24
CA THR A 732 36.10 2.26 -12.79
C THR A 732 34.74 2.86 -12.43
N HIS A 733 33.82 2.03 -11.91
CA HIS A 733 32.65 2.55 -11.23
C HIS A 733 33.13 3.28 -9.97
N SER A 734 32.91 4.59 -9.91
CA SER A 734 33.09 5.36 -8.68
C SER A 734 32.05 4.93 -7.67
N SER A 735 32.50 4.37 -6.56
CA SER A 735 31.66 4.03 -5.41
C SER A 735 31.15 5.29 -4.71
N HIS A 736 29.85 5.55 -4.82
CA HIS A 736 29.08 6.50 -4.01
C HIS A 736 27.77 5.82 -3.61
#